data_AF-C5MD28-F1
#
_entry.id   AF-C5MD28-F1
#
_cell.length_a   1.000
_cell.length_b   1.000
_cell.length_c   1.000
_cell.angle_alpha   90.00
_cell.angle_beta   90.00
_cell.angle_gamma   90.00
#
_symmetry.space_group_name_H-M   'P 1'
#
loop_
_entity.id
_entity.type
_entity.pdbx_description
1 polymer ?
#
loop_
_entity_poly.entity_id
_entity_poly.type
_entity_poly.pdbx_seq_one_letter_code
_entity_poly.pdbx_strand_id
1 'polypeptide(L)'
;MCSFDDLPIEVVEKIFGHFSHEQLFRLSYINNLGPHIARIICTSLIFENCTTKQPGLHISRKGFVVVQSSGFNNALDLIESIFLKEIKFDNPFHAIELMKQRPQYFKNTKIHLDLTKISSLNPKLFEFIGEYEKTPFPVDSLSIYRASDIDKYLSAYLTIHVTTFEANTIHAGDIRKISKFWFPNLQSLKLSNELTAGQITQLPRNLINLSCVLVPKGPNDIKALPKDLIELTLLYKLKQRHHVSSLSHIANLRVLKLTSFHKKSYVEWQLPLNLEILHLEYSNFFHGRLDKMCPKLKELKIGINHKNKESNNKYGPLMDLPNNLKILEIPSTCLEFEDDIPFRNLLRTVPNIITKLTLPKNLKKLTIKEPPKRGKISIIDFNINQLLCLEELNINSVSKLKLIGAIPRGIIRLNLIKINKFDCNELIHLEKLESVTLENISCLMNQGFSYLLPKSLRELSIINCGICHVFINSPSINYLNLRGNMFYVINKDTFNIPSNVYYLNLSDCHIKDISYKLPENLDYLDLQNNQIRFLVDIPKYLDTLLLDNNKIGEYGYPPIVFPSGLKILGLSRNVITTDTMKNLEFSYCLSLITLMMSFNKLDKVYTDTIPVSVRTLYLNNNNISSIIGDFKCHKLGKLVLSENKLNKYFHNFKGGLFGNDICLVDVDQNGLVESDFRRLSIELSKKPNFVKLKVEPDLISNGIGSSDGRPRKIRRLT
;
A
#
# COMPACT_ATOMS: atom_id res chain seq x y z
N MET A 1 -21.67 -31.71 -14.92
CA MET A 1 -20.62 -30.74 -15.27
C MET A 1 -19.52 -30.89 -14.23
N CYS A 2 -18.28 -31.16 -14.63
CA CYS A 2 -17.14 -31.12 -13.72
C CYS A 2 -16.94 -29.68 -13.21
N SER A 3 -16.89 -29.53 -11.90
CA SER A 3 -16.47 -28.31 -11.21
C SER A 3 -14.95 -28.29 -11.04
N PHE A 4 -14.39 -27.13 -10.68
CA PHE A 4 -12.97 -27.01 -10.34
C PHE A 4 -12.58 -27.84 -9.11
N ASP A 5 -13.55 -28.13 -8.23
CA ASP A 5 -13.36 -28.97 -7.05
C ASP A 5 -13.18 -30.46 -7.40
N ASP A 6 -13.53 -30.86 -8.63
CA ASP A 6 -13.41 -32.23 -9.12
C ASP A 6 -12.05 -32.52 -9.79
N LEU A 7 -11.17 -31.51 -9.91
CA LEU A 7 -9.86 -31.65 -10.54
C LEU A 7 -8.77 -32.08 -9.52
N PRO A 8 -7.84 -32.96 -9.90
CA PRO A 8 -6.66 -33.26 -9.08
C PRO A 8 -5.84 -32.00 -8.80
N ILE A 9 -5.25 -31.93 -7.60
CA ILE A 9 -4.58 -30.73 -7.13
C ILE A 9 -3.41 -30.33 -8.02
N GLU A 10 -2.68 -31.30 -8.57
CA GLU A 10 -1.53 -31.05 -9.45
C GLU A 10 -1.97 -30.41 -10.78
N VAL A 11 -3.19 -30.70 -11.22
CA VAL A 11 -3.78 -30.10 -12.44
C VAL A 11 -4.17 -28.65 -12.17
N VAL A 12 -4.78 -28.39 -11.01
CA VAL A 12 -5.17 -27.05 -10.57
C VAL A 12 -3.93 -26.15 -10.39
N GLU A 13 -2.86 -26.65 -9.78
CA GLU A 13 -1.58 -25.95 -9.64
C GLU A 13 -0.94 -25.64 -10.99
N LYS A 14 -0.99 -26.58 -11.94
CA LYS A 14 -0.44 -26.39 -13.29
C LYS A 14 -1.23 -25.35 -14.09
N ILE A 15 -2.55 -25.31 -13.94
CA ILE A 15 -3.43 -24.30 -14.56
C ILE A 15 -3.07 -22.91 -14.01
N PHE A 16 -3.07 -22.75 -12.69
CA PHE A 16 -2.83 -21.45 -12.06
C PHE A 16 -1.36 -21.01 -12.12
N GLY A 17 -0.40 -21.92 -12.30
CA GLY A 17 1.02 -21.62 -12.52
C GLY A 17 1.31 -20.83 -13.79
N HIS A 18 0.34 -20.69 -14.70
CA HIS A 18 0.46 -19.87 -15.93
C HIS A 18 0.01 -18.42 -15.73
N PHE A 19 -0.54 -18.07 -14.57
CA PHE A 19 -1.05 -16.73 -14.27
C PHE A 19 -0.05 -15.94 -13.43
N SER A 20 0.06 -14.64 -13.68
CA SER A 20 0.87 -13.73 -12.86
C SER A 20 0.25 -13.57 -11.46
N HIS A 21 1.05 -13.15 -10.46
CA HIS A 21 0.53 -12.88 -9.10
C HIS A 21 -0.61 -11.86 -9.10
N GLU A 22 -0.57 -10.87 -9.99
CA GLU A 22 -1.62 -9.85 -10.11
C GLU A 22 -2.91 -10.44 -10.73
N GLN A 23 -2.78 -11.31 -11.72
CA GLN A 23 -3.91 -12.03 -12.30
C GLN A 23 -4.53 -13.00 -11.30
N LEU A 24 -3.70 -13.77 -10.58
CA LEU A 24 -4.15 -14.65 -9.51
C LEU A 24 -4.85 -13.87 -8.40
N PHE A 25 -4.33 -12.71 -8.01
CA PHE A 25 -4.98 -11.82 -7.04
C PHE A 25 -6.37 -11.37 -7.52
N ARG A 26 -6.52 -10.97 -8.79
CA ARG A 26 -7.84 -10.62 -9.37
C ARG A 26 -8.80 -11.82 -9.37
N LEU A 27 -8.30 -13.00 -9.70
CA LEU A 27 -9.09 -14.24 -9.73
C LEU A 27 -9.45 -14.75 -8.32
N SER A 28 -8.71 -14.37 -7.27
CA SER A 28 -8.95 -14.79 -5.89
C SER A 28 -10.30 -14.33 -5.31
N TYR A 29 -10.91 -13.30 -5.91
CA TYR A 29 -12.22 -12.77 -5.52
C TYR A 29 -13.40 -13.54 -6.12
N ILE A 30 -13.15 -14.57 -6.94
CA ILE A 30 -14.18 -15.44 -7.50
C ILE A 30 -14.48 -16.55 -6.49
N ASN A 31 -15.72 -16.64 -5.97
CA ASN A 31 -16.09 -17.54 -4.85
C ASN A 31 -15.63 -19.00 -5.02
N ASN A 32 -15.65 -19.55 -6.24
CA ASN A 32 -15.33 -20.95 -6.50
C ASN A 32 -13.84 -21.21 -6.80
N LEU A 33 -13.06 -20.16 -7.09
CA LEU A 33 -11.62 -20.27 -7.38
C LEU A 33 -10.77 -19.67 -6.25
N GLY A 34 -11.33 -18.78 -5.44
CA GLY A 34 -10.68 -18.10 -4.34
C GLY A 34 -9.96 -19.02 -3.37
N PRO A 35 -10.56 -20.12 -2.88
CA PRO A 35 -9.88 -21.09 -2.03
C PRO A 35 -8.69 -21.78 -2.73
N HIS A 36 -8.85 -22.20 -3.99
CA HIS A 36 -7.79 -22.84 -4.79
C HIS A 36 -6.63 -21.89 -5.10
N ILE A 37 -6.95 -20.63 -5.38
CA ILE A 37 -5.97 -19.59 -5.64
C ILE A 37 -5.27 -19.18 -4.35
N ALA A 38 -5.99 -19.06 -3.24
CA ALA A 38 -5.40 -18.82 -1.93
C ALA A 38 -4.42 -19.95 -1.57
N ARG A 39 -4.74 -21.21 -1.89
CA ARG A 39 -3.85 -22.37 -1.70
C ARG A 39 -2.55 -22.27 -2.50
N ILE A 40 -2.56 -21.62 -3.67
CA ILE A 40 -1.40 -21.48 -4.56
C ILE A 40 -0.56 -20.22 -4.24
N ILE A 41 -1.22 -19.11 -3.89
CA ILE A 41 -0.53 -17.84 -3.57
C ILE A 41 -0.02 -17.83 -2.12
N CYS A 42 -0.73 -18.46 -1.18
CA CYS A 42 -0.46 -18.29 0.25
C CYS A 42 0.71 -19.15 0.74
N THR A 43 1.93 -18.66 0.54
CA THR A 43 3.12 -19.23 1.19
C THR A 43 3.35 -18.68 2.61
N SER A 44 2.64 -17.61 2.98
CA SER A 44 2.96 -16.81 4.17
C SER A 44 1.68 -16.28 4.83
N LEU A 45 1.53 -16.52 6.14
CA LEU A 45 0.33 -16.17 6.93
C LEU A 45 0.69 -15.16 8.03
N ILE A 46 -0.13 -14.13 8.26
CA ILE A 46 0.08 -13.15 9.33
C ILE A 46 -1.15 -13.07 10.23
N PHE A 47 -0.99 -13.37 11.53
CA PHE A 47 -2.01 -13.16 12.56
C PHE A 47 -1.86 -11.78 13.18
N GLU A 48 -2.66 -10.80 12.76
CA GLU A 48 -2.58 -9.41 13.25
C GLU A 48 -3.56 -9.11 14.40
N ASN A 49 -3.08 -8.37 15.40
CA ASN A 49 -3.92 -7.71 16.40
C ASN A 49 -4.43 -6.38 15.82
N CYS A 50 -5.57 -6.41 15.15
CA CYS A 50 -6.21 -5.22 14.58
C CYS A 50 -7.20 -4.57 15.56
N THR A 51 -7.09 -3.25 15.73
CA THR A 51 -8.13 -2.40 16.33
C THR A 51 -9.22 -2.01 15.32
N THR A 52 -9.01 -2.29 14.02
CA THR A 52 -9.93 -1.94 12.94
C THR A 52 -11.07 -2.94 12.79
N LYS A 53 -12.25 -2.38 12.49
CA LYS A 53 -13.57 -2.95 12.79
C LYS A 53 -14.16 -3.96 11.75
N GLN A 54 -13.37 -4.79 11.05
CA GLN A 54 -13.92 -5.82 10.11
C GLN A 54 -13.18 -7.17 10.22
N PRO A 55 -13.83 -8.27 10.65
CA PRO A 55 -13.26 -9.62 10.58
C PRO A 55 -13.25 -10.15 9.14
N GLY A 56 -12.12 -10.72 8.70
CA GLY A 56 -12.00 -11.35 7.38
C GLY A 56 -10.57 -11.78 7.04
N LEU A 57 -10.46 -12.76 6.13
CA LEU A 57 -9.21 -13.08 5.42
C LEU A 57 -8.96 -11.99 4.39
N HIS A 58 -7.81 -11.33 4.46
CA HIS A 58 -7.45 -10.32 3.48
C HIS A 58 -6.05 -10.62 2.95
N ILE A 59 -5.93 -10.75 1.63
CA ILE A 59 -4.63 -10.85 0.98
C ILE A 59 -4.05 -9.42 0.93
N SER A 60 -2.93 -9.20 1.61
CA SER A 60 -2.22 -7.92 1.58
C SER A 60 -1.73 -7.62 0.15
N ARG A 61 -1.47 -6.34 -0.15
CA ARG A 61 -0.82 -5.91 -1.41
C ARG A 61 0.55 -6.57 -1.69
N LYS A 62 1.12 -7.30 -0.73
CA LYS A 62 2.38 -8.05 -0.85
C LYS A 62 2.19 -9.57 -0.95
N GLY A 63 0.95 -10.06 -1.09
CA GLY A 63 0.66 -11.50 -1.25
C GLY A 63 0.47 -12.29 0.05
N PHE A 64 0.70 -11.70 1.24
CA PHE A 64 0.44 -12.35 2.52
C PHE A 64 -1.06 -12.49 2.80
N VAL A 65 -1.50 -13.63 3.31
CA VAL A 65 -2.83 -13.77 3.90
C VAL A 65 -2.78 -13.25 5.34
N VAL A 66 -3.55 -12.20 5.62
CA VAL A 66 -3.69 -11.64 6.97
C VAL A 66 -4.96 -12.21 7.61
N VAL A 67 -4.79 -12.84 8.77
CA VAL A 67 -5.85 -13.40 9.61
C VAL A 67 -5.95 -12.57 10.87
N GLN A 68 -7.15 -12.09 11.18
CA GLN A 68 -7.38 -11.34 12.41
C GLN A 68 -7.65 -12.25 13.60
N SER A 69 -7.32 -11.79 14.81
CA SER A 69 -7.53 -12.48 16.10
C SER A 69 -8.96 -13.01 16.34
N SER A 70 -9.97 -12.41 15.72
CA SER A 70 -11.38 -12.84 15.81
C SER A 70 -11.74 -13.99 14.87
N GLY A 71 -10.93 -14.22 13.83
CA GLY A 71 -11.08 -15.28 12.84
C GLY A 71 -10.10 -16.43 13.00
N PHE A 72 -9.35 -16.49 14.12
CA PHE A 72 -8.32 -17.52 14.36
C PHE A 72 -8.87 -18.93 14.12
N ASN A 73 -9.95 -19.34 14.80
CA ASN A 73 -10.54 -20.67 14.65
C ASN A 73 -11.11 -20.92 13.24
N ASN A 74 -11.77 -19.94 12.63
CA ASN A 74 -12.33 -20.07 11.27
C ASN A 74 -11.24 -20.15 10.19
N ALA A 75 -10.05 -19.61 10.45
CA ALA A 75 -8.92 -19.68 9.54
C ALA A 75 -8.25 -21.06 9.58
N LEU A 76 -8.33 -21.79 10.69
CA LEU A 76 -7.72 -23.12 10.84
C LEU A 76 -8.33 -24.14 9.87
N ASP A 77 -9.65 -24.09 9.68
CA ASP A 77 -10.37 -24.98 8.75
C ASP A 77 -9.99 -24.70 7.29
N LEU A 78 -9.63 -23.45 6.96
CA LEU A 78 -9.19 -23.07 5.62
C LEU A 78 -7.74 -23.47 5.32
N ILE A 79 -6.91 -23.62 6.36
CA ILE A 79 -5.47 -23.91 6.26
C ILE A 79 -5.19 -25.41 6.11
N GLU A 80 -6.16 -26.30 6.39
CA GLU A 80 -6.00 -27.78 6.30
C GLU A 80 -5.51 -28.31 4.95
N SER A 81 -5.57 -27.50 3.89
CA SER A 81 -5.11 -27.85 2.54
C SER A 81 -3.86 -27.08 2.05
N ILE A 82 -3.26 -26.21 2.87
CA ILE A 82 -2.22 -25.25 2.44
C ILE A 82 -0.83 -25.60 3.00
N PHE A 83 0.20 -25.58 2.15
CA PHE A 83 1.60 -25.71 2.58
C PHE A 83 2.20 -24.32 2.89
N LEU A 84 2.26 -23.97 4.17
CA LEU A 84 2.81 -22.68 4.63
C LEU A 84 4.34 -22.74 4.72
N LYS A 85 5.02 -21.74 4.16
CA LYS A 85 6.47 -21.55 4.31
C LYS A 85 6.81 -20.68 5.52
N GLU A 86 5.94 -19.75 5.90
CA GLU A 86 6.11 -18.91 7.08
C GLU A 86 4.78 -18.47 7.72
N ILE A 87 4.80 -18.27 9.05
CA ILE A 87 3.68 -17.76 9.84
C ILE A 87 4.20 -16.67 10.78
N LYS A 88 3.54 -15.51 10.77
CA LYS A 88 3.81 -14.40 11.68
C LYS A 88 2.67 -14.21 12.67
N PHE A 89 3.01 -13.99 13.94
CA PHE A 89 2.06 -13.72 15.02
C PHE A 89 2.34 -12.37 15.68
N ASP A 90 1.37 -11.45 15.60
CA ASP A 90 1.35 -10.21 16.41
C ASP A 90 0.88 -10.47 17.84
N ASN A 91 0.11 -11.53 18.06
CA ASN A 91 -0.27 -12.01 19.38
C ASN A 91 0.40 -13.36 19.64
N PRO A 92 1.40 -13.43 20.52
CA PRO A 92 2.17 -14.65 20.72
C PRO A 92 1.34 -15.81 21.32
N PHE A 93 0.25 -15.52 22.04
CA PHE A 93 -0.63 -16.55 22.58
C PHE A 93 -1.36 -17.36 21.50
N HIS A 94 -1.61 -16.78 20.32
CA HIS A 94 -2.18 -17.55 19.20
C HIS A 94 -1.20 -18.61 18.68
N ALA A 95 0.11 -18.41 18.81
CA ALA A 95 1.09 -19.42 18.43
C ALA A 95 1.01 -20.64 19.37
N ILE A 96 0.81 -20.41 20.68
CA ILE A 96 0.59 -21.48 21.67
C ILE A 96 -0.70 -22.22 21.38
N GLU A 97 -1.78 -21.49 21.11
CA GLU A 97 -3.08 -22.08 20.77
C GLU A 97 -2.97 -22.94 19.50
N LEU A 98 -2.29 -22.45 18.47
CA LEU A 98 -2.05 -23.20 17.23
C LEU A 98 -1.22 -24.45 17.49
N MET A 99 -0.15 -24.34 18.28
CA MET A 99 0.73 -25.47 18.58
C MET A 99 -0.03 -26.57 19.35
N LYS A 100 -0.89 -26.20 20.30
CA LYS A 100 -1.71 -27.14 21.07
C LYS A 100 -2.77 -27.83 20.20
N GLN A 101 -3.41 -27.08 19.29
CA GLN A 101 -4.49 -27.62 18.47
C GLN A 101 -3.99 -28.38 17.23
N ARG A 102 -2.92 -27.89 16.57
CA ARG A 102 -2.45 -28.33 15.25
C ARG A 102 -0.92 -28.22 15.12
N PRO A 103 -0.13 -29.04 15.83
CA PRO A 103 1.34 -28.96 15.86
C PRO A 103 2.01 -29.20 14.50
N GLN A 104 1.33 -29.87 13.56
CA GLN A 104 1.87 -30.18 12.23
C GLN A 104 2.28 -28.92 11.44
N TYR A 105 1.66 -27.76 11.70
CA TYR A 105 1.99 -26.52 10.99
C TYR A 105 3.32 -25.89 11.40
N PHE A 106 3.93 -26.37 12.48
CA PHE A 106 5.26 -25.92 12.91
C PHE A 106 6.39 -26.75 12.28
N LYS A 107 6.05 -27.80 11.51
CA LYS A 107 7.03 -28.64 10.81
C LYS A 107 7.38 -28.00 9.45
N ASN A 108 8.65 -27.65 9.25
CA ASN A 108 9.16 -27.02 8.03
C ASN A 108 8.57 -25.63 7.69
N THR A 109 7.96 -24.96 8.66
CA THR A 109 7.39 -23.62 8.53
C THR A 109 8.19 -22.64 9.37
N LYS A 110 8.55 -21.48 8.80
CA LYS A 110 9.23 -20.43 9.56
C LYS A 110 8.26 -19.70 10.48
N ILE A 111 8.62 -19.52 11.74
CA ILE A 111 7.76 -18.88 12.73
C ILE A 111 8.32 -17.51 13.14
N HIS A 112 7.48 -16.49 13.06
CA HIS A 112 7.80 -15.12 13.44
C HIS A 112 6.91 -14.66 14.60
N LEU A 113 7.51 -14.27 15.72
CA LEU A 113 6.79 -13.73 16.87
C LEU A 113 7.08 -12.24 17.03
N ASP A 114 6.03 -11.42 17.07
CA ASP A 114 6.13 -10.00 17.35
C ASP A 114 5.60 -9.70 18.76
N LEU A 115 6.52 -9.44 19.68
CA LEU A 115 6.27 -9.08 21.07
C LEU A 115 6.39 -7.57 21.29
N THR A 116 6.50 -6.74 20.24
CA THR A 116 6.69 -5.29 20.39
C THR A 116 5.51 -4.58 21.06
N LYS A 117 4.33 -5.20 21.05
CA LYS A 117 3.11 -4.68 21.72
C LYS A 117 3.06 -5.03 23.21
N ILE A 118 3.90 -5.96 23.69
CA ILE A 118 3.95 -6.38 25.09
C ILE A 118 5.17 -5.70 25.74
N SER A 119 4.93 -4.88 26.76
CA SER A 119 6.02 -4.20 27.46
C SER A 119 6.96 -5.22 28.12
N SER A 120 8.25 -4.90 28.18
CA SER A 120 9.22 -5.64 29.00
C SER A 120 8.74 -5.67 30.45
N LEU A 121 8.80 -6.83 31.11
CA LEU A 121 8.32 -7.07 32.48
C LEU A 121 6.79 -7.01 32.66
N ASN A 122 6.01 -7.06 31.57
CA ASN A 122 4.56 -7.24 31.67
C ASN A 122 4.23 -8.65 32.22
N PRO A 123 3.31 -8.80 33.18
CA PRO A 123 2.84 -10.11 33.65
C PRO A 123 2.41 -11.05 32.51
N LYS A 124 1.81 -10.51 31.45
CA LYS A 124 1.42 -11.29 30.25
C LYS A 124 2.59 -11.88 29.49
N LEU A 125 3.77 -11.26 29.54
CA LEU A 125 4.96 -11.80 28.90
C LEU A 125 5.47 -13.02 29.67
N PHE A 126 5.51 -12.94 31.00
CA PHE A 126 5.85 -14.07 31.86
C PHE A 126 4.85 -15.22 31.71
N GLU A 127 3.57 -14.90 31.63
CA GLU A 127 2.51 -15.87 31.35
C GLU A 127 2.73 -16.57 30.01
N PHE A 128 2.99 -15.81 28.94
CA PHE A 128 3.30 -16.37 27.62
C PHE A 128 4.52 -17.29 27.66
N ILE A 129 5.61 -16.85 28.31
CA ILE A 129 6.87 -17.62 28.37
C ILE A 129 6.66 -18.90 29.17
N GLY A 130 5.95 -18.84 30.30
CA GLY A 130 5.61 -20.03 31.08
C GLY A 130 4.71 -21.00 30.31
N GLU A 131 3.80 -20.51 29.47
CA GLU A 131 3.01 -21.37 28.57
C GLU A 131 3.83 -21.94 27.41
N TYR A 132 4.77 -21.16 26.86
CA TYR A 132 5.68 -21.59 25.82
C TYR A 132 6.61 -22.70 26.31
N GLU A 133 7.15 -22.58 27.52
CA GLU A 133 8.03 -23.60 28.12
C GLU A 133 7.31 -24.94 28.35
N LYS A 134 5.99 -24.93 28.56
CA LYS A 134 5.18 -26.15 28.63
C LYS A 134 4.99 -26.81 27.26
N THR A 135 5.02 -26.02 26.18
CA THR A 135 4.76 -26.48 24.81
C THR A 135 5.71 -25.80 23.80
N PRO A 136 7.02 -26.08 23.87
CA PRO A 136 8.01 -25.36 23.07
C PRO A 136 7.93 -25.74 21.59
N PHE A 137 8.15 -24.76 20.72
CA PHE A 137 8.18 -24.92 19.26
C PHE A 137 9.24 -23.98 18.65
N PRO A 138 9.86 -24.32 17.51
CA PRO A 138 10.92 -23.49 16.93
C PRO A 138 10.40 -22.11 16.53
N VAL A 139 11.17 -21.07 16.86
CA VAL A 139 10.92 -19.68 16.47
C VAL A 139 12.10 -19.16 15.68
N ASP A 140 11.88 -18.78 14.43
CA ASP A 140 12.93 -18.31 13.51
C ASP A 140 13.19 -16.81 13.64
N SER A 141 12.16 -16.04 13.96
CA SER A 141 12.21 -14.58 14.03
C SER A 141 11.51 -14.05 15.26
N LEU A 142 12.16 -13.11 15.96
CA LEU A 142 11.63 -12.51 17.17
C LEU A 142 11.79 -10.99 17.15
N SER A 143 10.68 -10.27 17.36
CA SER A 143 10.67 -8.80 17.46
C SER A 143 10.23 -8.38 18.86
N ILE A 144 10.95 -7.48 19.51
CA ILE A 144 10.60 -6.97 20.85
C ILE A 144 10.72 -5.44 20.94
N TYR A 145 9.97 -4.83 21.85
CA TYR A 145 10.04 -3.37 22.03
C TYR A 145 11.31 -2.93 22.74
N ARG A 146 11.60 -3.53 23.89
CA ARG A 146 12.76 -3.20 24.71
C ARG A 146 13.51 -4.47 25.08
N ALA A 147 14.75 -4.57 24.62
CA ALA A 147 15.76 -5.52 25.03
C ALA A 147 16.47 -4.98 26.29
N SER A 148 15.82 -5.12 27.44
CA SER A 148 16.39 -4.73 28.74
C SER A 148 16.18 -5.85 29.74
N ASP A 149 17.25 -6.42 30.28
CA ASP A 149 17.18 -7.61 31.14
C ASP A 149 16.55 -8.83 30.42
N ILE A 150 16.98 -9.11 29.19
CA ILE A 150 16.44 -10.20 28.35
C ILE A 150 16.43 -11.55 29.10
N ASP A 151 17.44 -11.78 29.93
CA ASP A 151 17.61 -12.94 30.80
C ASP A 151 16.56 -13.07 31.91
N LYS A 152 15.85 -11.99 32.26
CA LYS A 152 14.79 -12.04 33.28
C LYS A 152 13.45 -12.50 32.73
N TYR A 153 13.20 -12.37 31.43
CA TYR A 153 11.87 -12.59 30.87
C TYR A 153 11.84 -13.37 29.55
N LEU A 154 12.96 -13.58 28.85
CA LEU A 154 13.02 -14.55 27.75
C LEU A 154 13.64 -15.85 28.25
N SER A 155 13.22 -16.97 27.66
CA SER A 155 13.81 -18.28 27.92
C SER A 155 14.82 -18.67 26.82
N ALA A 156 15.82 -19.45 27.19
CA ALA A 156 16.81 -19.97 26.23
C ALA A 156 16.13 -20.85 25.17
N TYR A 157 15.09 -21.59 25.56
CA TYR A 157 14.28 -22.41 24.66
C TYR A 157 13.63 -21.60 23.53
N LEU A 158 13.15 -20.38 23.82
CA LEU A 158 12.53 -19.51 22.82
C LEU A 158 13.55 -18.97 21.81
N THR A 159 14.79 -18.75 22.25
CA THR A 159 15.79 -17.96 21.52
C THR A 159 16.80 -18.81 20.74
N ILE A 160 16.95 -20.10 21.08
CA ILE A 160 17.95 -21.00 20.49
C ILE A 160 17.83 -21.19 18.97
N HIS A 161 16.62 -21.16 18.42
CA HIS A 161 16.36 -21.32 16.98
C HIS A 161 16.23 -19.99 16.22
N VAL A 162 16.29 -18.85 16.92
CA VAL A 162 16.08 -17.54 16.31
C VAL A 162 17.27 -17.18 15.43
N THR A 163 16.98 -16.94 14.15
CA THR A 163 17.95 -16.48 13.14
C THR A 163 17.79 -15.00 12.83
N THR A 164 16.62 -14.41 13.11
CA THR A 164 16.33 -12.98 12.91
C THR A 164 15.81 -12.34 14.20
N PHE A 165 16.44 -11.25 14.64
CA PHE A 165 16.05 -10.53 15.85
C PHE A 165 15.90 -9.03 15.60
N GLU A 166 14.80 -8.45 16.07
CA GLU A 166 14.53 -7.02 16.00
C GLU A 166 14.23 -6.44 17.40
N ALA A 167 14.88 -5.33 17.75
CA ALA A 167 14.56 -4.59 18.97
C ALA A 167 14.49 -3.08 18.73
N ASN A 168 13.44 -2.43 19.23
CA ASN A 168 13.33 -0.95 19.13
C ASN A 168 14.31 -0.25 20.07
N THR A 169 14.50 -0.79 21.27
CA THR A 169 15.46 -0.26 22.25
C THR A 169 16.29 -1.40 22.84
N ILE A 170 17.60 -1.20 23.01
CA ILE A 170 18.45 -2.12 23.78
C ILE A 170 19.25 -1.38 24.83
N HIS A 171 19.27 -1.91 26.06
CA HIS A 171 20.14 -1.40 27.11
C HIS A 171 21.60 -1.82 26.86
N ALA A 172 22.53 -0.96 27.25
CA ALA A 172 23.94 -1.14 26.90
C ALA A 172 24.56 -2.44 27.44
N GLY A 173 24.11 -2.91 28.61
CA GLY A 173 24.57 -4.17 29.21
C GLY A 173 24.05 -5.43 28.52
N ASP A 174 22.97 -5.33 27.73
CA ASP A 174 22.29 -6.49 27.15
C ASP A 174 22.75 -6.83 25.74
N ILE A 175 23.58 -6.00 25.10
CA ILE A 175 24.14 -6.30 23.78
C ILE A 175 25.05 -7.53 23.84
N ARG A 176 25.83 -7.69 24.91
CA ARG A 176 26.57 -8.93 25.17
C ARG A 176 25.64 -10.13 25.36
N LYS A 177 24.42 -9.92 25.84
CA LYS A 177 23.45 -11.01 26.03
C LYS A 177 22.87 -11.46 24.69
N ILE A 178 22.75 -10.56 23.69
CA ILE A 178 22.40 -10.94 22.30
C ILE A 178 23.51 -11.75 21.61
N SER A 179 24.68 -11.92 22.24
CA SER A 179 25.74 -12.81 21.73
C SER A 179 25.33 -14.30 21.72
N LYS A 180 26.27 -15.17 21.30
CA LYS A 180 26.07 -16.63 21.12
C LYS A 180 25.35 -17.35 22.26
N PHE A 181 25.33 -16.80 23.47
CA PHE A 181 24.68 -17.43 24.63
C PHE A 181 23.15 -17.49 24.51
N TRP A 182 22.47 -16.37 24.20
CA TRP A 182 21.00 -16.38 24.06
C TRP A 182 20.55 -16.61 22.61
N PHE A 183 21.30 -16.09 21.62
CA PHE A 183 20.95 -16.23 20.21
C PHE A 183 22.10 -16.90 19.43
N PRO A 184 22.35 -18.20 19.64
CA PRO A 184 23.50 -18.90 19.06
C PRO A 184 23.49 -18.92 17.51
N ASN A 185 22.29 -18.90 16.91
CA ASN A 185 22.08 -19.04 15.47
C ASN A 185 21.73 -17.71 14.78
N LEU A 186 21.94 -16.56 15.44
CA LEU A 186 21.53 -15.27 14.92
C LEU A 186 22.34 -14.88 13.67
N GLN A 187 21.63 -14.62 12.58
CA GLN A 187 22.19 -14.17 11.31
C GLN A 187 21.73 -12.76 10.93
N SER A 188 20.55 -12.33 11.38
CA SER A 188 19.97 -11.02 11.06
C SER A 188 19.62 -10.26 12.34
N LEU A 189 20.13 -9.04 12.47
CA LEU A 189 19.91 -8.19 13.63
C LEU A 189 19.46 -6.79 13.23
N LYS A 190 18.33 -6.32 13.78
CA LYS A 190 17.83 -4.97 13.60
C LYS A 190 17.66 -4.26 14.95
N LEU A 191 18.33 -3.12 15.09
CA LEU A 191 18.34 -2.30 16.29
C LEU A 191 18.01 -0.85 15.92
N SER A 192 16.98 -0.30 16.55
CA SER A 192 16.53 1.08 16.27
C SER A 192 17.15 2.14 17.20
N ASN A 193 17.84 1.72 18.24
CA ASN A 193 18.51 2.60 19.20
C ASN A 193 19.95 2.92 18.81
N GLU A 194 20.47 3.99 19.41
CA GLU A 194 21.84 4.45 19.22
C GLU A 194 22.85 3.50 19.85
N LEU A 195 23.77 3.00 19.02
CA LEU A 195 24.90 2.19 19.42
C LEU A 195 26.18 3.03 19.45
N THR A 196 26.96 2.85 20.50
CA THR A 196 28.33 3.35 20.62
C THR A 196 29.33 2.36 20.04
N ALA A 197 30.55 2.81 19.77
CA ALA A 197 31.64 1.97 19.26
C ALA A 197 31.92 0.72 20.11
N GLY A 198 31.97 0.89 21.45
CA GLY A 198 32.22 -0.21 22.37
C GLY A 198 31.11 -1.27 22.34
N GLN A 199 29.88 -0.86 22.05
CA GLN A 199 28.74 -1.78 21.92
C GLN A 199 28.77 -2.57 20.61
N ILE A 200 29.26 -1.97 19.51
CA ILE A 200 29.43 -2.69 18.24
C ILE A 200 30.40 -3.87 18.39
N THR A 201 31.47 -3.72 19.16
CA THR A 201 32.45 -4.81 19.37
C THR A 201 31.84 -6.06 20.01
N GLN A 202 30.70 -5.90 20.68
CA GLN A 202 29.97 -6.95 21.40
C GLN A 202 28.90 -7.63 20.54
N LEU A 203 28.67 -7.16 19.31
CA LEU A 203 27.71 -7.78 18.40
C LEU A 203 28.16 -9.20 18.01
N PRO A 204 27.20 -10.10 17.74
CA PRO A 204 27.51 -11.44 17.25
C PRO A 204 28.33 -11.37 15.96
N ARG A 205 29.39 -12.19 15.87
CA ARG A 205 30.29 -12.20 14.71
C ARG A 205 29.73 -12.97 13.51
N ASN A 206 28.74 -13.85 13.75
CA ASN A 206 28.08 -14.66 12.72
C ASN A 206 26.98 -13.89 11.94
N LEU A 207 26.82 -12.59 12.18
CA LEU A 207 25.80 -11.78 11.51
C LEU A 207 26.08 -11.66 10.02
N ILE A 208 25.04 -11.89 9.23
CA ILE A 208 24.97 -11.73 7.78
C ILE A 208 24.26 -10.41 7.45
N ASN A 209 23.21 -10.07 8.22
CA ASN A 209 22.43 -8.85 8.02
C ASN A 209 22.44 -8.01 9.29
N LEU A 210 22.72 -6.72 9.15
CA LEU A 210 22.70 -5.78 10.26
C LEU A 210 21.96 -4.49 9.88
N SER A 211 21.02 -4.08 10.71
CA SER A 211 20.40 -2.75 10.65
C SER A 211 20.59 -2.06 11.99
N CYS A 212 21.29 -0.92 12.03
CA CYS A 212 21.53 -0.23 13.29
C CYS A 212 21.67 1.30 13.16
N VAL A 213 21.53 1.98 14.30
CA VAL A 213 21.89 3.39 14.45
C VAL A 213 23.25 3.49 15.14
N LEU A 214 24.22 4.17 14.54
CA LEU A 214 25.57 4.32 15.09
C LEU A 214 25.87 5.77 15.45
N VAL A 215 26.30 5.99 16.69
CA VAL A 215 26.86 7.25 17.19
C VAL A 215 28.37 7.04 17.43
N PRO A 216 29.22 7.30 16.42
CA PRO A 216 30.66 7.15 16.55
C PRO A 216 31.25 8.21 17.49
N LYS A 217 32.29 7.83 18.24
CA LYS A 217 33.22 8.75 18.90
C LYS A 217 34.35 9.16 17.94
N GLY A 218 34.70 8.31 16.97
CA GLY A 218 35.71 8.60 15.95
C GLY A 218 35.68 7.66 14.73
N PRO A 219 36.65 7.79 13.80
CA PRO A 219 36.64 7.11 12.50
C PRO A 219 36.73 5.60 12.57
N ASN A 220 37.53 5.11 13.51
CA ASN A 220 37.88 3.71 13.58
C ASN A 220 36.78 2.86 14.21
N ASP A 221 35.76 3.48 14.80
CA ASP A 221 34.65 2.78 15.45
C ASP A 221 33.88 1.89 14.48
N ILE A 222 33.89 2.24 13.18
CA ILE A 222 33.23 1.46 12.15
C ILE A 222 33.94 0.13 11.84
N LYS A 223 35.25 0.03 12.12
CA LYS A 223 36.04 -1.20 11.93
C LYS A 223 35.62 -2.31 12.89
N ALA A 224 34.84 -1.98 13.93
CA ALA A 224 34.32 -2.95 14.88
C ALA A 224 33.19 -3.81 14.30
N LEU A 225 32.57 -3.39 13.18
CA LEU A 225 31.47 -4.12 12.54
C LEU A 225 31.88 -5.56 12.16
N PRO A 226 30.92 -6.52 12.15
CA PRO A 226 31.20 -7.88 11.68
C PRO A 226 31.68 -7.90 10.22
N LYS A 227 32.71 -8.71 9.95
CA LYS A 227 33.38 -8.75 8.63
C LYS A 227 32.59 -9.54 7.57
N ASP A 228 31.73 -10.45 8.01
CA ASP A 228 30.98 -11.38 7.15
C ASP A 228 29.60 -10.87 6.74
N LEU A 229 29.30 -9.59 7.01
CA LEU A 229 28.04 -8.97 6.62
C LEU A 229 27.88 -8.96 5.09
N ILE A 230 26.67 -9.31 4.65
CA ILE A 230 26.19 -9.25 3.27
C ILE A 230 25.26 -8.05 3.08
N GLU A 231 24.40 -7.75 4.05
CA GLU A 231 23.53 -6.57 4.06
C GLU A 231 23.77 -5.70 5.30
N LEU A 232 23.96 -4.40 5.07
CA LEU A 232 24.12 -3.39 6.11
C LEU A 232 23.19 -2.22 5.86
N THR A 233 22.31 -1.94 6.82
CA THR A 233 21.56 -0.68 6.92
C THR A 233 22.07 0.11 8.10
N LEU A 234 22.60 1.30 7.85
CA LEU A 234 23.27 2.09 8.87
C LEU A 234 22.74 3.52 8.86
N LEU A 235 22.23 3.95 10.02
CA LEU A 235 21.92 5.34 10.30
C LEU A 235 23.05 5.93 11.14
N TYR A 236 23.84 6.80 10.54
CA TYR A 236 25.09 7.29 11.09
C TYR A 236 24.91 8.71 11.66
N LYS A 237 25.08 8.85 12.98
CA LYS A 237 24.84 10.10 13.74
C LYS A 237 26.17 10.72 14.19
N LEU A 238 26.74 11.60 13.37
CA LEU A 238 27.93 12.37 13.73
C LEU A 238 27.60 13.72 14.37
N LYS A 239 28.38 14.05 15.41
CA LYS A 239 28.37 15.38 16.04
C LYS A 239 29.38 16.37 15.41
N GLN A 240 30.30 15.91 14.56
CA GLN A 240 31.38 16.74 13.96
C GLN A 240 31.13 17.07 12.48
N ARG A 241 31.77 18.14 11.96
CA ARG A 241 31.46 18.77 10.66
C ARG A 241 31.92 18.00 9.41
N HIS A 242 33.06 17.31 9.42
CA HIS A 242 33.56 16.53 8.27
C HIS A 242 34.38 15.34 8.75
N HIS A 243 34.19 14.18 8.12
CA HIS A 243 34.79 12.94 8.57
C HIS A 243 34.87 11.88 7.44
N VAL A 244 35.98 11.16 7.32
CA VAL A 244 36.15 10.04 6.36
C VAL A 244 36.02 8.70 7.09
N SER A 245 35.11 7.82 6.63
CA SER A 245 34.89 6.49 7.20
C SER A 245 35.03 5.41 6.12
N SER A 246 35.51 4.21 6.50
CA SER A 246 35.78 3.13 5.53
C SER A 246 35.07 1.82 5.90
N LEU A 247 34.27 1.31 4.97
CA LEU A 247 33.64 -0.02 5.01
C LEU A 247 34.38 -1.04 4.15
N SER A 248 35.54 -0.69 3.57
CA SER A 248 36.30 -1.56 2.68
C SER A 248 36.78 -2.87 3.35
N HIS A 249 36.77 -2.93 4.69
CA HIS A 249 37.11 -4.13 5.46
C HIS A 249 36.01 -5.23 5.42
N ILE A 250 34.79 -4.90 5.02
CA ILE A 250 33.65 -5.84 4.92
C ILE A 250 33.54 -6.33 3.48
N ALA A 251 34.43 -7.24 3.09
CA ALA A 251 34.60 -7.66 1.69
C ALA A 251 33.37 -8.37 1.09
N ASN A 252 32.53 -8.99 1.93
CA ASN A 252 31.35 -9.74 1.53
C ASN A 252 30.08 -8.89 1.34
N LEU A 253 30.16 -7.59 1.64
CA LEU A 253 29.00 -6.70 1.61
C LEU A 253 28.48 -6.51 0.18
N ARG A 254 27.22 -6.85 -0.04
CA ARG A 254 26.51 -6.73 -1.32
C ARG A 254 25.44 -5.65 -1.31
N VAL A 255 24.80 -5.43 -0.17
CA VAL A 255 23.73 -4.44 0.00
C VAL A 255 24.11 -3.46 1.09
N LEU A 256 24.10 -2.18 0.77
CA LEU A 256 24.42 -1.11 1.71
C LEU A 256 23.39 0.01 1.62
N LYS A 257 22.79 0.34 2.76
CA LYS A 257 21.87 1.47 2.91
C LYS A 257 22.42 2.42 3.96
N LEU A 258 22.73 3.65 3.56
CA LEU A 258 23.33 4.66 4.42
C LEU A 258 22.43 5.88 4.57
N THR A 259 22.18 6.27 5.82
CA THR A 259 21.42 7.48 6.19
C THR A 259 22.21 8.28 7.24
N SER A 260 22.07 9.60 7.25
CA SER A 260 22.73 10.51 8.20
C SER A 260 21.76 11.55 8.75
N PHE A 261 21.85 11.81 10.05
CA PHE A 261 20.88 12.65 10.76
C PHE A 261 21.21 14.16 10.74
N HIS A 262 22.47 14.55 10.53
CA HIS A 262 22.93 15.90 10.86
C HIS A 262 23.09 16.83 9.65
N LYS A 263 22.41 18.00 9.71
CA LYS A 263 22.40 19.06 8.68
C LYS A 263 23.77 19.66 8.30
N LYS A 264 24.80 19.51 9.16
CA LYS A 264 26.12 20.17 9.03
C LYS A 264 27.29 19.18 9.01
N SER A 265 27.02 17.88 9.00
CA SER A 265 28.03 16.82 9.17
C SER A 265 28.06 15.97 7.92
N TYR A 266 29.18 15.95 7.19
CA TYR A 266 29.35 15.14 5.99
C TYR A 266 30.31 13.97 6.23
N VAL A 267 29.91 12.77 5.81
CA VAL A 267 30.75 11.57 5.87
C VAL A 267 31.11 11.16 4.47
N GLU A 268 32.41 11.06 4.24
CA GLU A 268 32.93 10.45 3.03
C GLU A 268 33.19 8.97 3.29
N TRP A 269 32.45 8.13 2.58
CA TRP A 269 32.50 6.68 2.71
C TRP A 269 33.44 6.07 1.66
N GLN A 270 34.42 5.31 2.12
CA GLN A 270 35.11 4.34 1.29
C GLN A 270 34.29 3.04 1.27
N LEU A 271 33.79 2.68 0.09
CA LEU A 271 32.86 1.58 -0.11
C LEU A 271 33.58 0.27 -0.46
N PRO A 272 32.95 -0.89 -0.22
CA PRO A 272 33.52 -2.19 -0.59
C PRO A 272 33.35 -2.50 -2.09
N LEU A 273 34.30 -3.25 -2.65
CA LEU A 273 34.39 -3.58 -4.08
C LEU A 273 33.24 -4.46 -4.60
N ASN A 274 32.69 -5.33 -3.75
CA ASN A 274 31.69 -6.34 -4.13
C ASN A 274 30.24 -5.85 -4.03
N LEU A 275 30.03 -4.56 -3.81
CA LEU A 275 28.70 -4.00 -3.62
C LEU A 275 27.86 -4.10 -4.89
N GLU A 276 26.63 -4.62 -4.77
CA GLU A 276 25.66 -4.79 -5.85
C GLU A 276 24.51 -3.76 -5.74
N ILE A 277 24.13 -3.39 -4.53
CA ILE A 277 23.05 -2.43 -4.24
C ILE A 277 23.56 -1.37 -3.25
N LEU A 278 23.43 -0.11 -3.64
CA LEU A 278 23.82 1.04 -2.82
C LEU A 278 22.68 2.03 -2.72
N HIS A 279 22.16 2.23 -1.51
CA HIS A 279 21.18 3.26 -1.20
C HIS A 279 21.82 4.30 -0.28
N LEU A 280 21.76 5.56 -0.69
CA LEU A 280 22.32 6.68 0.03
C LEU A 280 21.22 7.69 0.30
N GLU A 281 21.23 8.34 1.46
CA GLU A 281 20.33 9.48 1.68
C GLU A 281 20.78 10.72 0.90
N TYR A 282 22.09 10.89 0.66
CA TYR A 282 22.64 12.05 -0.02
C TYR A 282 23.77 11.68 -0.99
N SER A 283 23.91 12.43 -2.08
CA SER A 283 24.91 12.18 -3.13
C SER A 283 26.35 12.43 -2.70
N ASN A 284 26.57 13.25 -1.67
CA ASN A 284 27.91 13.61 -1.18
C ASN A 284 28.45 12.61 -0.14
N PHE A 285 27.89 11.41 -0.07
CA PHE A 285 28.34 10.36 0.86
C PHE A 285 29.67 9.73 0.45
N PHE A 286 30.22 10.05 -0.71
CA PHE A 286 31.53 9.56 -1.11
C PHE A 286 32.20 10.56 -2.04
N HIS A 287 33.53 10.49 -2.11
CA HIS A 287 34.36 11.26 -3.03
C HIS A 287 35.15 10.29 -3.90
N GLY A 288 35.17 10.50 -5.21
CA GLY A 288 35.89 9.67 -6.15
C GLY A 288 34.98 8.92 -7.13
N ARG A 289 35.58 7.96 -7.84
CA ARG A 289 34.93 7.27 -8.96
C ARG A 289 34.22 6.00 -8.51
N LEU A 290 32.90 5.95 -8.64
CA LEU A 290 32.09 4.82 -8.19
C LEU A 290 32.33 3.57 -9.04
N ASP A 291 32.66 3.75 -10.32
CA ASP A 291 33.08 2.68 -11.22
C ASP A 291 34.31 1.90 -10.71
N LYS A 292 35.24 2.58 -10.02
CA LYS A 292 36.42 1.97 -9.37
C LYS A 292 36.11 1.41 -8.00
N MET A 293 35.31 2.12 -7.20
CA MET A 293 35.01 1.73 -5.82
C MET A 293 34.03 0.55 -5.74
N CYS A 294 33.05 0.50 -6.64
CA CYS A 294 31.99 -0.51 -6.66
C CYS A 294 31.72 -0.98 -8.11
N PRO A 295 32.67 -1.64 -8.78
CA PRO A 295 32.53 -2.05 -10.19
C PRO A 295 31.37 -3.03 -10.46
N LYS A 296 30.91 -3.74 -9.42
CA LYS A 296 29.80 -4.73 -9.50
C LYS A 296 28.42 -4.14 -9.24
N LEU A 297 28.31 -2.83 -9.07
CA LEU A 297 27.05 -2.18 -8.69
C LEU A 297 26.00 -2.32 -9.80
N LYS A 298 24.81 -2.80 -9.42
CA LYS A 298 23.64 -3.01 -10.29
C LYS A 298 22.53 -2.00 -10.00
N GLU A 299 22.41 -1.57 -8.75
CA GLU A 299 21.41 -0.59 -8.31
C GLU A 299 22.04 0.51 -7.46
N LEU A 300 21.78 1.76 -7.86
CA LEU A 300 22.14 2.95 -7.10
C LEU A 300 20.87 3.77 -6.86
N LYS A 301 20.58 4.06 -5.60
CA LYS A 301 19.54 5.00 -5.20
C LYS A 301 20.11 6.09 -4.31
N ILE A 302 19.83 7.34 -4.67
CA ILE A 302 20.20 8.50 -3.89
C ILE A 302 18.92 9.21 -3.49
N GLY A 303 18.74 9.35 -2.18
CA GLY A 303 17.59 9.98 -1.54
C GLY A 303 17.62 11.51 -1.61
N ILE A 304 16.64 12.09 -0.91
CA ILE A 304 16.26 13.49 -1.03
C ILE A 304 16.75 14.32 0.16
N ASN A 305 17.25 15.52 -0.11
CA ASN A 305 17.62 16.50 0.92
C ASN A 305 16.52 17.54 1.19
N HIS A 306 15.48 17.17 1.94
CA HIS A 306 14.40 18.12 2.28
C HIS A 306 14.80 19.19 3.31
N LYS A 307 15.95 19.06 4.00
CA LYS A 307 16.27 19.84 5.21
C LYS A 307 17.33 20.93 5.03
N ASN A 308 18.04 20.98 3.90
CA ASN A 308 19.01 22.03 3.61
C ASN A 308 18.47 23.04 2.59
N LYS A 309 17.69 24.00 3.07
CA LYS A 309 17.38 25.23 2.30
C LYS A 309 18.59 26.17 2.16
N GLU A 310 19.67 25.94 2.91
CA GLU A 310 20.77 26.90 3.06
C GLU A 310 22.17 26.36 2.73
N SER A 311 22.33 25.09 2.34
CA SER A 311 23.67 24.61 2.02
C SER A 311 24.04 25.00 0.58
N ASN A 312 24.94 25.98 0.45
CA ASN A 312 25.84 26.21 -0.69
C ASN A 312 26.72 24.99 -1.03
N ASN A 313 26.31 23.78 -0.64
CA ASN A 313 27.04 22.57 -0.92
C ASN A 313 27.00 22.31 -2.41
N LYS A 314 28.21 22.33 -2.95
CA LYS A 314 28.61 21.76 -4.23
C LYS A 314 28.15 20.30 -4.22
N TYR A 315 26.95 20.04 -4.76
CA TYR A 315 26.63 18.68 -5.20
C TYR A 315 27.67 18.37 -6.27
N GLY A 316 28.50 17.36 -5.99
CA GLY A 316 29.51 16.92 -6.95
C GLY A 316 28.84 16.50 -8.26
N PRO A 317 29.50 16.68 -9.41
CA PRO A 317 29.00 16.15 -10.68
C PRO A 317 28.72 14.65 -10.60
N LEU A 318 27.87 14.14 -11.51
CA LEU A 318 27.67 12.71 -11.68
C LEU A 318 29.01 11.98 -11.61
N MET A 319 29.06 11.08 -10.64
CA MET A 319 30.21 10.31 -10.22
C MET A 319 30.40 9.25 -11.28
N ASP A 320 31.61 9.02 -11.82
CA ASP A 320 31.83 8.01 -12.87
C ASP A 320 31.11 6.70 -12.49
N LEU A 321 29.99 6.42 -13.16
CA LEU A 321 29.06 5.37 -12.77
C LEU A 321 29.52 4.05 -13.40
N PRO A 322 29.40 2.92 -12.68
CA PRO A 322 29.77 1.62 -13.23
C PRO A 322 28.86 1.22 -14.39
N ASN A 323 29.45 0.64 -15.44
CA ASN A 323 28.71 0.19 -16.64
C ASN A 323 27.74 -0.98 -16.38
N ASN A 324 27.88 -1.67 -15.25
CA ASN A 324 26.99 -2.78 -14.84
C ASN A 324 25.66 -2.29 -14.24
N LEU A 325 25.52 -0.98 -14.05
CA LEU A 325 24.35 -0.39 -13.42
C LEU A 325 23.10 -0.57 -14.30
N LYS A 326 22.05 -1.13 -13.71
CA LYS A 326 20.75 -1.37 -14.35
C LYS A 326 19.66 -0.44 -13.83
N ILE A 327 19.74 -0.06 -12.55
CA ILE A 327 18.77 0.79 -11.89
C ILE A 327 19.51 2.00 -11.31
N LEU A 328 19.07 3.19 -11.73
CA LEU A 328 19.59 4.46 -11.22
C LEU A 328 18.43 5.34 -10.77
N GLU A 329 18.45 5.73 -9.49
CA GLU A 329 17.55 6.73 -8.92
C GLU A 329 18.37 7.85 -8.31
N ILE A 330 18.20 9.07 -8.81
CA ILE A 330 19.01 10.23 -8.43
C ILE A 330 18.15 11.49 -8.27
N PRO A 331 18.58 12.44 -7.42
CA PRO A 331 18.00 13.78 -7.43
C PRO A 331 18.40 14.52 -8.72
N SER A 332 17.53 15.43 -9.16
CA SER A 332 17.74 16.27 -10.35
C SER A 332 18.97 17.19 -10.23
N THR A 333 19.42 17.44 -8.98
CA THR A 333 20.65 18.16 -8.65
C THR A 333 21.92 17.54 -9.24
N CYS A 334 21.92 16.24 -9.51
CA CYS A 334 23.03 15.57 -10.19
C CYS A 334 23.17 16.05 -11.65
N LEU A 335 22.09 16.53 -12.26
CA LEU A 335 22.00 16.91 -13.67
C LEU A 335 21.82 18.43 -13.87
N GLU A 336 22.20 19.24 -12.87
CA GLU A 336 21.99 20.70 -12.86
C GLU A 336 23.04 21.50 -13.65
N PHE A 337 22.56 22.53 -14.32
CA PHE A 337 23.33 23.56 -15.03
C PHE A 337 22.82 24.95 -14.69
N GLU A 338 23.65 25.99 -14.93
CA GLU A 338 23.20 27.39 -14.84
C GLU A 338 22.13 27.67 -15.89
N ASP A 339 21.04 28.31 -15.49
CA ASP A 339 19.89 28.62 -16.36
C ASP A 339 20.22 29.72 -17.40
N ASP A 340 21.22 30.56 -17.13
CA ASP A 340 21.54 31.76 -17.91
C ASP A 340 22.48 31.51 -19.11
N ILE A 341 22.99 30.28 -19.29
CA ILE A 341 23.96 29.99 -20.36
C ILE A 341 23.27 29.28 -21.53
N PRO A 342 23.38 29.79 -22.77
CA PRO A 342 22.89 29.08 -23.96
C PRO A 342 23.54 27.69 -24.03
N PHE A 343 22.74 26.63 -23.90
CA PHE A 343 23.25 25.25 -23.81
C PHE A 343 24.16 24.84 -24.99
N ARG A 344 23.95 25.41 -26.18
CA ARG A 344 24.82 25.21 -27.36
C ARG A 344 26.26 25.72 -27.15
N ASN A 345 26.45 26.71 -26.29
CA ASN A 345 27.76 27.25 -25.94
C ASN A 345 28.43 26.39 -24.83
N LEU A 346 27.66 25.70 -23.98
CA LEU A 346 28.16 24.82 -22.92
C LEU A 346 28.95 23.62 -23.47
N LEU A 347 28.37 22.90 -24.45
CA LEU A 347 28.99 21.68 -25.00
C LEU A 347 30.25 21.97 -25.83
N ARG A 348 30.35 23.17 -26.41
CA ARG A 348 31.52 23.60 -27.20
C ARG A 348 32.72 24.01 -26.36
N THR A 349 32.52 24.30 -25.07
CA THR A 349 33.55 24.99 -24.26
C THR A 349 34.18 24.12 -23.17
N VAL A 350 33.60 22.97 -22.76
CA VAL A 350 34.19 22.19 -21.64
C VAL A 350 33.99 20.66 -21.77
N PRO A 351 35.07 19.86 -21.91
CA PRO A 351 35.03 18.39 -21.80
C PRO A 351 34.42 17.89 -20.48
N ASN A 352 34.62 18.64 -19.39
CA ASN A 352 34.10 18.35 -18.06
C ASN A 352 32.57 18.44 -17.94
N ILE A 353 31.85 19.00 -18.92
CA ILE A 353 30.38 19.01 -18.94
C ILE A 353 29.84 17.68 -19.46
N ILE A 354 30.48 17.13 -20.50
CA ILE A 354 30.10 15.85 -21.11
C ILE A 354 30.20 14.72 -20.08
N THR A 355 31.26 14.73 -19.26
CA THR A 355 31.44 13.73 -18.18
C THR A 355 30.35 13.81 -17.10
N LYS A 356 29.74 14.98 -16.86
CA LYS A 356 28.57 15.09 -15.94
C LYS A 356 27.28 14.56 -16.55
N LEU A 357 27.21 14.48 -17.88
CA LEU A 357 26.01 14.09 -18.60
C LEU A 357 25.99 12.58 -18.90
N THR A 358 27.12 11.89 -18.84
CA THR A 358 27.21 10.48 -19.23
C THR A 358 26.57 9.54 -18.20
N LEU A 359 25.59 8.77 -18.66
CA LEU A 359 24.87 7.73 -17.93
C LEU A 359 25.28 6.33 -18.41
N PRO A 360 25.23 5.29 -17.56
CA PRO A 360 25.57 3.93 -17.95
C PRO A 360 24.67 3.40 -19.07
N LYS A 361 25.28 2.84 -20.13
CA LYS A 361 24.57 2.39 -21.34
C LYS A 361 23.58 1.25 -21.10
N ASN A 362 23.82 0.43 -20.08
CA ASN A 362 23.03 -0.77 -19.74
C ASN A 362 21.87 -0.49 -18.76
N LEU A 363 21.56 0.78 -18.48
CA LEU A 363 20.43 1.13 -17.63
C LEU A 363 19.13 0.60 -18.21
N LYS A 364 18.36 -0.08 -17.36
CA LYS A 364 16.98 -0.52 -17.61
C LYS A 364 15.96 0.43 -17.00
N LYS A 365 16.31 1.04 -15.87
CA LYS A 365 15.45 1.99 -15.15
C LYS A 365 16.21 3.24 -14.74
N LEU A 366 15.68 4.38 -15.15
CA LEU A 366 16.15 5.70 -14.74
C LEU A 366 15.03 6.42 -13.98
N THR A 367 15.34 6.90 -12.78
CA THR A 367 14.43 7.70 -11.97
C THR A 367 15.11 8.99 -11.54
N ILE A 368 14.49 10.12 -11.84
CA ILE A 368 14.99 11.44 -11.47
C ILE A 368 13.91 12.14 -10.65
N LYS A 369 14.30 12.66 -9.49
CA LYS A 369 13.37 13.27 -8.53
C LYS A 369 13.78 14.69 -8.16
N GLU A 370 12.83 15.44 -7.62
CA GLU A 370 12.99 16.78 -7.04
C GLU A 370 13.16 17.93 -8.03
N PRO A 371 12.76 19.15 -7.64
CA PRO A 371 13.02 20.32 -8.46
C PRO A 371 14.49 20.71 -8.39
N PRO A 372 15.06 21.26 -9.48
CA PRO A 372 16.39 21.83 -9.43
C PRO A 372 16.44 23.03 -8.47
N LYS A 373 17.65 23.38 -8.02
CA LYS A 373 17.92 24.58 -7.23
C LYS A 373 17.45 25.84 -7.96
N ARG A 374 17.18 26.90 -7.19
CA ARG A 374 16.83 28.21 -7.75
C ARG A 374 17.93 28.71 -8.70
N GLY A 375 17.54 29.14 -9.90
CA GLY A 375 18.47 29.58 -10.96
C GLY A 375 19.17 28.44 -11.71
N LYS A 376 18.76 27.18 -11.48
CA LYS A 376 19.30 26.01 -12.19
C LYS A 376 18.25 25.35 -13.09
N ILE A 377 18.76 24.63 -14.09
CA ILE A 377 18.00 23.77 -14.98
C ILE A 377 18.59 22.35 -14.94
N SER A 378 17.73 21.33 -14.95
CA SER A 378 18.17 19.93 -15.09
C SER A 378 18.07 19.50 -16.54
N ILE A 379 19.13 18.86 -17.06
CA ILE A 379 19.21 18.48 -18.47
C ILE A 379 19.50 16.99 -18.61
N ILE A 380 18.70 16.32 -19.44
CA ILE A 380 18.96 14.96 -19.90
C ILE A 380 19.15 15.02 -21.41
N ASP A 381 20.32 14.60 -21.88
CA ASP A 381 20.66 14.56 -23.30
C ASP A 381 20.72 13.12 -23.78
N PHE A 382 19.67 12.67 -24.49
CA PHE A 382 19.57 11.36 -25.11
C PHE A 382 20.38 11.21 -26.40
N ASN A 383 20.88 12.31 -27.00
CA ASN A 383 21.84 12.20 -28.10
C ASN A 383 23.19 11.72 -27.58
N ILE A 384 23.60 12.21 -26.40
CA ILE A 384 24.80 11.74 -25.68
C ILE A 384 24.52 10.39 -25.02
N ASN A 385 23.33 10.23 -24.41
CA ASN A 385 22.92 9.05 -23.67
C ASN A 385 21.84 8.27 -24.41
N GLN A 386 22.23 7.51 -25.42
CA GLN A 386 21.28 6.74 -26.23
C GLN A 386 20.44 5.74 -25.42
N LEU A 387 20.99 5.20 -24.32
CA LEU A 387 20.31 4.33 -23.33
C LEU A 387 19.40 3.27 -23.97
N LEU A 388 19.95 2.49 -24.91
CA LEU A 388 19.18 1.53 -25.72
C LEU A 388 18.50 0.42 -24.92
N CYS A 389 18.97 0.15 -23.70
CA CYS A 389 18.40 -0.85 -22.79
C CYS A 389 17.32 -0.28 -21.85
N LEU A 390 17.01 1.02 -21.93
CA LEU A 390 16.10 1.68 -21.00
C LEU A 390 14.66 1.25 -21.27
N GLU A 391 14.06 0.61 -20.27
CA GLU A 391 12.68 0.11 -20.28
C GLU A 391 11.76 1.03 -19.47
N GLU A 392 12.27 1.69 -18.42
CA GLU A 392 11.51 2.60 -17.56
C GLU A 392 12.18 3.96 -17.39
N LEU A 393 11.43 5.03 -17.65
CA LEU A 393 11.82 6.40 -17.34
C LEU A 393 10.81 7.03 -16.38
N ASN A 394 11.29 7.43 -15.20
CA ASN A 394 10.48 8.07 -14.17
C ASN A 394 11.07 9.44 -13.85
N ILE A 395 10.28 10.49 -14.01
CA ILE A 395 10.68 11.87 -13.71
C ILE A 395 9.62 12.46 -12.79
N ASN A 396 10.02 12.87 -11.59
CA ASN A 396 9.08 13.34 -10.56
C ASN A 396 9.52 14.67 -9.96
N SER A 397 8.65 15.68 -10.08
CA SER A 397 8.80 17.01 -9.49
C SER A 397 10.00 17.79 -10.04
N VAL A 398 10.40 17.55 -11.28
CA VAL A 398 11.53 18.26 -11.94
C VAL A 398 10.98 19.41 -12.78
N SER A 399 10.71 20.56 -12.14
CA SER A 399 10.02 21.68 -12.79
C SER A 399 10.80 22.22 -14.01
N LYS A 400 12.07 22.62 -13.85
CA LYS A 400 12.93 23.07 -14.95
C LYS A 400 13.72 21.91 -15.55
N LEU A 401 13.03 20.99 -16.22
CA LEU A 401 13.65 19.90 -16.98
C LEU A 401 13.75 20.25 -18.47
N LYS A 402 14.90 19.96 -19.07
CA LYS A 402 15.09 19.94 -20.53
C LYS A 402 15.51 18.56 -20.99
N LEU A 403 14.70 17.96 -21.85
CA LEU A 403 15.04 16.75 -22.59
C LEU A 403 15.63 17.15 -23.95
N ILE A 404 16.78 16.59 -24.29
CA ILE A 404 17.47 16.83 -25.56
C ILE A 404 17.60 15.49 -26.29
N GLY A 405 17.26 15.47 -27.57
CA GLY A 405 17.21 14.23 -28.35
C GLY A 405 15.92 13.44 -28.09
N ALA A 406 15.70 12.42 -28.92
CA ALA A 406 14.53 11.57 -28.82
C ALA A 406 14.63 10.63 -27.60
N ILE A 407 13.51 10.45 -26.92
CA ILE A 407 13.41 9.46 -25.85
C ILE A 407 13.66 8.05 -26.44
N PRO A 408 14.40 7.15 -25.76
CA PRO A 408 14.72 5.83 -26.31
C PRO A 408 13.47 5.01 -26.68
N ARG A 409 13.43 4.46 -27.90
CA ARG A 409 12.29 3.67 -28.41
C ARG A 409 12.03 2.38 -27.63
N GLY A 410 13.00 1.93 -26.82
CA GLY A 410 12.91 0.75 -25.98
C GLY A 410 12.03 0.91 -24.73
N ILE A 411 11.55 2.12 -24.43
CA ILE A 411 10.76 2.38 -23.22
C ILE A 411 9.42 1.64 -23.27
N ILE A 412 9.13 0.97 -22.16
CA ILE A 412 7.88 0.26 -21.87
C ILE A 412 7.00 1.08 -20.93
N ARG A 413 7.60 1.77 -19.95
CA ARG A 413 6.89 2.64 -18.99
C ARG A 413 7.48 4.04 -18.91
N LEU A 414 6.64 5.04 -19.11
CA LEU A 414 7.01 6.45 -19.01
C LEU A 414 6.15 7.15 -17.94
N ASN A 415 6.78 7.61 -16.86
CA ASN A 415 6.10 8.33 -15.79
C ASN A 415 6.69 9.74 -15.65
N LEU A 416 5.89 10.74 -15.99
CA LEU A 416 6.23 12.15 -15.91
C LEU A 416 5.27 12.81 -14.93
N ILE A 417 5.80 13.25 -13.78
CA ILE A 417 5.03 13.79 -12.67
C ILE A 417 5.58 15.17 -12.34
N LYS A 418 4.73 16.20 -12.32
CA LYS A 418 5.07 17.57 -11.93
C LYS A 418 6.26 18.13 -12.72
N ILE A 419 6.16 18.09 -14.04
CA ILE A 419 7.13 18.69 -14.98
C ILE A 419 6.49 19.86 -15.75
N ASN A 420 7.28 20.85 -16.13
CA ASN A 420 6.72 22.07 -16.73
C ASN A 420 6.25 21.90 -18.17
N LYS A 421 7.04 21.20 -18.99
CA LYS A 421 6.81 21.05 -20.44
C LYS A 421 7.16 19.65 -20.91
N PHE A 422 6.29 19.07 -21.72
CA PHE A 422 6.51 17.82 -22.44
C PHE A 422 5.76 17.87 -23.77
N ASP A 423 6.40 17.43 -24.85
CA ASP A 423 5.75 17.31 -26.16
C ASP A 423 5.12 15.92 -26.28
N CYS A 424 3.79 15.86 -26.22
CA CYS A 424 3.08 14.59 -26.31
C CYS A 424 3.14 13.96 -27.71
N ASN A 425 3.56 14.70 -28.75
CA ASN A 425 3.79 14.12 -30.08
C ASN A 425 4.93 13.09 -30.08
N GLU A 426 5.85 13.15 -29.11
CA GLU A 426 6.94 12.18 -28.97
C GLU A 426 6.44 10.76 -28.65
N LEU A 427 5.24 10.64 -28.06
CA LEU A 427 4.71 9.35 -27.60
C LEU A 427 4.52 8.35 -28.75
N ILE A 428 4.13 8.82 -29.95
CA ILE A 428 3.90 7.94 -31.12
C ILE A 428 5.16 7.18 -31.54
N HIS A 429 6.35 7.71 -31.26
CA HIS A 429 7.63 7.13 -31.64
C HIS A 429 8.12 6.03 -30.68
N LEU A 430 7.44 5.84 -29.55
CA LEU A 430 7.79 4.85 -28.53
C LEU A 430 7.02 3.54 -28.78
N GLU A 431 7.48 2.78 -29.78
CA GLU A 431 6.80 1.60 -30.32
C GLU A 431 6.59 0.44 -29.31
N LYS A 432 7.34 0.41 -28.20
CA LYS A 432 7.22 -0.59 -27.12
C LYS A 432 6.48 -0.08 -25.89
N LEU A 433 5.99 1.16 -25.92
CA LEU A 433 5.39 1.81 -24.77
C LEU A 433 4.06 1.15 -24.43
N GLU A 434 3.94 0.59 -23.23
CA GLU A 434 2.73 -0.09 -22.74
C GLU A 434 1.95 0.76 -21.75
N SER A 435 2.64 1.61 -20.98
CA SER A 435 2.03 2.44 -19.94
C SER A 435 2.65 3.84 -19.87
N VAL A 436 1.79 4.86 -19.81
CA VAL A 436 2.17 6.26 -19.66
C VAL A 436 1.40 6.91 -18.52
N THR A 437 2.14 7.59 -17.64
CA THR A 437 1.57 8.50 -16.65
C THR A 437 2.07 9.92 -16.89
N LEU A 438 1.15 10.83 -17.16
CA LEU A 438 1.32 12.27 -17.20
C LEU A 438 0.56 12.86 -16.02
N GLU A 439 1.27 13.32 -14.99
CA GLU A 439 0.63 13.89 -13.80
C GLU A 439 1.12 15.33 -13.58
N ASN A 440 0.22 16.28 -13.35
CA ASN A 440 0.56 17.68 -13.08
C ASN A 440 1.49 18.28 -14.16
N ILE A 441 1.18 18.06 -15.44
CA ILE A 441 1.93 18.59 -16.58
C ILE A 441 1.39 19.98 -16.94
N SER A 442 2.08 21.04 -16.52
CA SER A 442 1.51 22.40 -16.60
C SER A 442 1.22 22.89 -18.03
N CYS A 443 1.96 22.42 -19.04
CA CYS A 443 1.73 22.84 -20.43
C CYS A 443 0.44 22.27 -21.05
N LEU A 444 -0.22 21.30 -20.41
CA LEU A 444 -1.50 20.74 -20.83
C LEU A 444 -2.72 21.49 -20.24
N MET A 445 -2.47 22.44 -19.34
CA MET A 445 -3.54 23.19 -18.68
C MET A 445 -4.40 23.95 -19.71
N ASN A 446 -5.72 23.76 -19.63
CA ASN A 446 -6.72 24.31 -20.55
C ASN A 446 -6.54 23.89 -22.02
N GLN A 447 -5.84 22.77 -22.26
CA GLN A 447 -5.64 22.21 -23.61
C GLN A 447 -6.50 20.97 -23.84
N GLY A 448 -6.58 20.59 -25.12
CA GLY A 448 -7.06 19.28 -25.54
C GLY A 448 -5.98 18.21 -25.49
N PHE A 449 -6.41 16.95 -25.33
CA PHE A 449 -5.55 15.80 -25.57
C PHE A 449 -6.02 15.02 -26.81
N SER A 450 -5.39 15.26 -27.95
CA SER A 450 -5.74 14.67 -29.26
C SER A 450 -4.51 14.16 -30.03
N TYR A 451 -3.57 13.55 -29.31
CA TYR A 451 -2.29 13.10 -29.86
C TYR A 451 -2.39 11.69 -30.46
N LEU A 452 -1.56 11.42 -31.46
CA LEU A 452 -1.34 10.06 -31.95
C LEU A 452 -0.55 9.25 -30.91
N LEU A 453 -1.02 8.05 -30.61
CA LEU A 453 -0.45 7.18 -29.58
C LEU A 453 0.05 5.86 -30.20
N PRO A 454 1.10 5.23 -29.66
CA PRO A 454 1.64 3.99 -30.22
C PRO A 454 0.66 2.83 -30.00
N LYS A 455 0.61 1.91 -30.96
CA LYS A 455 -0.28 0.73 -30.94
C LYS A 455 0.02 -0.25 -29.80
N SER A 456 1.18 -0.12 -29.15
CA SER A 456 1.57 -0.87 -27.97
C SER A 456 0.92 -0.35 -26.68
N LEU A 457 0.42 0.90 -26.66
CA LEU A 457 -0.06 1.53 -25.44
C LEU A 457 -1.34 0.86 -24.95
N ARG A 458 -1.35 0.42 -23.68
CA ARG A 458 -2.48 -0.23 -23.01
C ARG A 458 -3.06 0.64 -21.89
N GLU A 459 -2.17 1.34 -21.17
CA GLU A 459 -2.52 2.16 -20.03
C GLU A 459 -2.15 3.62 -20.28
N LEU A 460 -3.13 4.51 -20.16
CA LEU A 460 -2.91 5.95 -20.23
C LEU A 460 -3.48 6.62 -18.98
N SER A 461 -2.62 7.31 -18.25
CA SER A 461 -2.99 8.14 -17.11
C SER A 461 -2.61 9.59 -17.38
N ILE A 462 -3.60 10.49 -17.40
CA ILE A 462 -3.42 11.94 -17.49
C ILE A 462 -4.11 12.54 -16.27
N ILE A 463 -3.33 12.85 -15.24
CA ILE A 463 -3.85 13.17 -13.91
C ILE A 463 -3.52 14.62 -13.56
N ASN A 464 -4.48 15.39 -13.05
CA ASN A 464 -4.25 16.77 -12.59
C ASN A 464 -3.54 17.66 -13.63
N CYS A 465 -3.79 17.44 -14.92
CA CYS A 465 -3.14 18.20 -15.99
C CYS A 465 -3.97 19.40 -16.45
N GLY A 466 -5.24 19.47 -16.02
CA GLY A 466 -6.14 20.56 -16.36
C GLY A 466 -6.61 20.54 -17.81
N ILE A 467 -6.57 19.38 -18.49
CA ILE A 467 -7.12 19.26 -19.85
C ILE A 467 -8.63 19.45 -19.83
N CYS A 468 -9.19 20.06 -20.88
CA CYS A 468 -10.62 20.36 -20.97
C CYS A 468 -11.38 19.48 -21.97
N HIS A 469 -10.67 18.78 -22.87
CA HIS A 469 -11.25 17.80 -23.79
C HIS A 469 -10.23 16.70 -24.14
N VAL A 470 -10.73 15.54 -24.55
CA VAL A 470 -9.91 14.36 -24.87
C VAL A 470 -10.47 13.61 -26.07
N PHE A 471 -9.59 13.31 -27.02
CA PHE A 471 -9.89 12.54 -28.24
C PHE A 471 -8.81 11.49 -28.47
N ILE A 472 -9.08 10.27 -28.02
CA ILE A 472 -8.12 9.16 -28.09
C ILE A 472 -8.58 8.15 -29.14
N ASN A 473 -7.90 8.15 -30.29
CA ASN A 473 -8.10 7.15 -31.35
C ASN A 473 -7.02 6.06 -31.27
N SER A 474 -7.05 5.25 -30.20
CA SER A 474 -6.12 4.14 -30.00
C SER A 474 -6.83 2.90 -29.44
N PRO A 475 -7.22 1.93 -30.29
CA PRO A 475 -8.03 0.78 -29.88
C PRO A 475 -7.28 -0.23 -28.99
N SER A 476 -6.00 0.00 -28.72
CA SER A 476 -5.23 -0.84 -27.81
C SER A 476 -5.36 -0.44 -26.35
N ILE A 477 -5.75 0.81 -26.07
CA ILE A 477 -5.86 1.34 -24.71
C ILE A 477 -7.10 0.75 -24.05
N ASN A 478 -6.92 0.14 -22.89
CA ASN A 478 -7.99 -0.51 -22.16
C ASN A 478 -8.11 -0.01 -20.70
N TYR A 479 -7.09 0.68 -20.20
CA TYR A 479 -7.05 1.35 -18.91
C TYR A 479 -6.84 2.85 -19.11
N LEU A 480 -7.80 3.65 -18.64
CA LEU A 480 -7.78 5.11 -18.81
C LEU A 480 -8.04 5.81 -17.47
N ASN A 481 -7.07 6.60 -17.01
CA ASN A 481 -7.20 7.42 -15.81
C ASN A 481 -7.05 8.90 -16.17
N LEU A 482 -8.15 9.63 -16.09
CA LEU A 482 -8.24 11.05 -16.42
C LEU A 482 -8.61 11.91 -15.20
N ARG A 483 -8.33 11.43 -14.00
CA ARG A 483 -8.65 12.10 -12.73
C ARG A 483 -8.10 13.53 -12.66
N GLY A 484 -8.86 14.44 -12.06
CA GLY A 484 -8.35 15.77 -11.70
C GLY A 484 -8.24 16.76 -12.86
N ASN A 485 -8.94 16.51 -13.97
CA ASN A 485 -8.94 17.39 -15.13
C ASN A 485 -10.15 18.33 -15.14
N MET A 486 -10.32 19.12 -16.20
CA MET A 486 -11.29 20.23 -16.24
C MET A 486 -12.36 20.00 -17.31
N PHE A 487 -12.99 18.82 -17.32
CA PHE A 487 -13.93 18.47 -18.38
C PHE A 487 -15.23 19.27 -18.32
N TYR A 488 -15.78 19.53 -17.13
CA TYR A 488 -17.08 20.19 -16.88
C TYR A 488 -18.32 19.51 -17.51
N VAL A 489 -18.28 19.14 -18.79
CA VAL A 489 -19.31 18.46 -19.56
C VAL A 489 -18.64 17.37 -20.40
N ILE A 490 -19.20 16.16 -20.36
CA ILE A 490 -18.76 15.04 -21.20
C ILE A 490 -19.80 14.83 -22.30
N ASN A 491 -19.42 15.19 -23.54
CA ASN A 491 -20.22 14.98 -24.74
C ASN A 491 -19.30 14.64 -25.93
N LYS A 492 -19.88 14.43 -27.11
CA LYS A 492 -19.15 14.11 -28.35
C LYS A 492 -18.13 15.17 -28.80
N ASP A 493 -18.26 16.42 -28.35
CA ASP A 493 -17.38 17.54 -28.71
C ASP A 493 -16.24 17.73 -27.68
N THR A 494 -16.33 17.11 -26.51
CA THR A 494 -15.30 17.19 -25.46
C THR A 494 -14.64 15.85 -25.15
N PHE A 495 -15.24 14.75 -25.56
CA PHE A 495 -14.85 13.42 -25.11
C PHE A 495 -15.02 12.38 -26.22
N ASN A 496 -13.92 11.69 -26.54
CA ASN A 496 -13.93 10.49 -27.37
C ASN A 496 -12.82 9.54 -26.90
N ILE A 497 -13.20 8.32 -26.51
CA ILE A 497 -12.28 7.30 -26.00
C ILE A 497 -12.54 5.94 -26.67
N PRO A 498 -11.56 5.02 -26.67
CA PRO A 498 -11.71 3.71 -27.29
C PRO A 498 -12.81 2.86 -26.65
N SER A 499 -13.50 2.06 -27.46
CA SER A 499 -14.63 1.22 -27.02
C SER A 499 -14.22 -0.02 -26.19
N ASN A 500 -12.93 -0.37 -26.19
CA ASN A 500 -12.37 -1.49 -25.44
C ASN A 500 -11.84 -1.10 -24.05
N VAL A 501 -12.07 0.15 -23.61
CA VAL A 501 -11.76 0.60 -22.26
C VAL A 501 -12.65 -0.14 -21.26
N TYR A 502 -12.02 -0.85 -20.31
CA TYR A 502 -12.71 -1.53 -19.21
C TYR A 502 -12.57 -0.78 -17.87
N TYR A 503 -11.52 0.04 -17.72
CA TYR A 503 -11.28 0.87 -16.54
C TYR A 503 -11.27 2.35 -16.94
N LEU A 504 -12.17 3.13 -16.36
CA LEU A 504 -12.24 4.57 -16.55
C LEU A 504 -12.32 5.32 -15.22
N ASN A 505 -11.33 6.18 -14.96
CA ASN A 505 -11.36 7.10 -13.84
C ASN A 505 -11.52 8.55 -14.32
N LEU A 506 -12.61 9.19 -13.91
CA LEU A 506 -13.01 10.57 -14.18
C LEU A 506 -13.33 11.30 -12.87
N SER A 507 -12.74 10.87 -11.76
CA SER A 507 -12.92 11.53 -10.47
C SER A 507 -12.30 12.92 -10.46
N ASP A 508 -12.88 13.83 -9.68
CA ASP A 508 -12.34 15.19 -9.48
C ASP A 508 -12.21 16.00 -10.78
N CYS A 509 -13.16 15.84 -11.70
CA CYS A 509 -13.11 16.43 -13.05
C CYS A 509 -14.08 17.62 -13.26
N HIS A 510 -14.71 18.08 -12.17
CA HIS A 510 -15.76 19.10 -12.16
C HIS A 510 -16.97 18.81 -13.09
N ILE A 511 -17.21 17.55 -13.43
CA ILE A 511 -18.25 17.13 -14.38
C ILE A 511 -19.64 17.43 -13.81
N LYS A 512 -20.49 18.07 -14.60
CA LYS A 512 -21.90 18.37 -14.28
C LYS A 512 -22.88 17.53 -15.08
N ASP A 513 -22.52 17.20 -16.32
CA ASP A 513 -23.37 16.54 -17.30
C ASP A 513 -22.55 15.54 -18.12
N ILE A 514 -23.16 14.39 -18.41
CA ILE A 514 -22.64 13.30 -19.23
C ILE A 514 -23.72 12.94 -20.25
N SER A 515 -23.52 13.39 -21.49
CA SER A 515 -24.36 13.09 -22.67
C SER A 515 -23.59 12.30 -23.74
N TYR A 516 -22.48 11.68 -23.34
CA TYR A 516 -21.67 10.79 -24.16
C TYR A 516 -21.97 9.33 -23.82
N LYS A 517 -22.13 8.50 -24.85
CA LYS A 517 -22.27 7.06 -24.67
C LYS A 517 -20.93 6.44 -24.27
N LEU A 518 -20.80 6.12 -22.99
CA LEU A 518 -19.59 5.48 -22.46
C LEU A 518 -19.38 4.07 -23.06
N PRO A 519 -18.13 3.57 -23.09
CA PRO A 519 -17.84 2.23 -23.63
C PRO A 519 -18.63 1.12 -22.92
N GLU A 520 -19.21 0.21 -23.71
CA GLU A 520 -20.04 -0.89 -23.20
C GLU A 520 -19.25 -1.91 -22.38
N ASN A 521 -17.95 -2.05 -22.65
CA ASN A 521 -17.05 -3.00 -21.97
C ASN A 521 -16.50 -2.48 -20.64
N LEU A 522 -17.02 -1.35 -20.12
CA LEU A 522 -16.59 -0.83 -18.83
C LEU A 522 -16.98 -1.78 -17.71
N ASP A 523 -15.98 -2.20 -16.94
CA ASP A 523 -16.12 -2.95 -15.69
C ASP A 523 -16.04 -1.99 -14.49
N TYR A 524 -15.23 -0.93 -14.59
CA TYR A 524 -14.97 0.02 -13.52
C TYR A 524 -15.13 1.46 -14.01
N LEU A 525 -15.98 2.22 -13.31
CA LEU A 525 -16.19 3.65 -13.55
C LEU A 525 -16.14 4.43 -12.23
N ASP A 526 -15.16 5.33 -12.13
CA ASP A 526 -15.01 6.26 -11.01
C ASP A 526 -15.35 7.69 -11.46
N LEU A 527 -16.41 8.24 -10.87
CA LEU A 527 -16.94 9.58 -11.09
C LEU A 527 -17.02 10.38 -9.77
N GLN A 528 -16.24 9.99 -8.75
CA GLN A 528 -16.25 10.65 -7.45
C GLN A 528 -15.82 12.12 -7.52
N ASN A 529 -16.27 12.95 -6.58
CA ASN A 529 -15.85 14.35 -6.45
C ASN A 529 -16.17 15.19 -7.70
N ASN A 530 -17.36 15.01 -8.27
CA ASN A 530 -17.86 15.80 -9.38
C ASN A 530 -19.09 16.62 -8.94
N GLN A 531 -19.84 17.15 -9.90
CA GLN A 531 -21.06 17.93 -9.68
C GLN A 531 -22.26 17.28 -10.39
N ILE A 532 -22.22 15.97 -10.57
CA ILE A 532 -23.22 15.18 -11.30
C ILE A 532 -24.50 15.13 -10.49
N ARG A 533 -25.64 15.36 -11.15
CA ARG A 533 -26.98 15.33 -10.54
C ARG A 533 -27.79 14.12 -10.96
N PHE A 534 -27.57 13.65 -12.17
CA PHE A 534 -28.20 12.46 -12.74
C PHE A 534 -27.25 11.82 -13.75
N LEU A 535 -27.52 10.56 -14.11
CA LEU A 535 -26.77 9.82 -15.11
C LEU A 535 -27.76 8.98 -15.93
N VAL A 536 -27.53 8.92 -17.24
CA VAL A 536 -28.30 8.09 -18.18
C VAL A 536 -27.34 7.15 -18.92
N ASP A 537 -27.88 6.09 -19.52
CA ASP A 537 -27.13 5.15 -20.36
C ASP A 537 -25.86 4.55 -19.69
N ILE A 538 -25.99 4.15 -18.43
CA ILE A 538 -24.89 3.50 -17.69
C ILE A 538 -24.52 2.17 -18.38
N PRO A 539 -23.22 1.90 -18.64
CA PRO A 539 -22.78 0.67 -19.29
C PRO A 539 -23.32 -0.60 -18.62
N LYS A 540 -23.88 -1.51 -19.41
CA LYS A 540 -24.59 -2.71 -18.92
C LYS A 540 -23.71 -3.71 -18.16
N TYR A 541 -22.42 -3.78 -18.48
CA TYR A 541 -21.48 -4.76 -17.91
C TYR A 541 -20.70 -4.22 -16.70
N LEU A 542 -21.03 -3.02 -16.23
CA LEU A 542 -20.33 -2.36 -15.15
C LEU A 542 -20.43 -3.17 -13.84
N ASP A 543 -19.27 -3.47 -13.25
CA ASP A 543 -19.15 -4.18 -11.97
C ASP A 543 -19.07 -3.18 -10.80
N THR A 544 -18.35 -2.08 -10.99
CA THR A 544 -18.13 -1.05 -9.98
C THR A 544 -18.42 0.35 -10.52
N LEU A 545 -19.30 1.07 -9.80
CA LEU A 545 -19.65 2.47 -10.06
C LEU A 545 -19.46 3.30 -8.79
N LEU A 546 -18.58 4.30 -8.85
CA LEU A 546 -18.33 5.22 -7.74
C LEU A 546 -18.82 6.63 -8.09
N LEU A 547 -19.82 7.10 -7.35
CA LEU A 547 -20.46 8.42 -7.52
C LEU A 547 -20.41 9.22 -6.21
N ASP A 548 -19.52 8.88 -5.29
CA ASP A 548 -19.40 9.58 -4.02
C ASP A 548 -19.01 11.06 -4.21
N ASN A 549 -19.51 11.94 -3.33
CA ASN A 549 -19.26 13.37 -3.37
C ASN A 549 -19.71 14.02 -4.70
N ASN A 550 -21.01 13.88 -4.99
CA ASN A 550 -21.70 14.49 -6.13
C ASN A 550 -22.98 15.21 -5.64
N LYS A 551 -23.92 15.50 -6.55
CA LYS A 551 -25.21 16.15 -6.27
C LYS A 551 -26.40 15.23 -6.60
N ILE A 552 -26.22 13.91 -6.51
CA ILE A 552 -27.28 12.94 -6.75
C ILE A 552 -28.35 13.07 -5.65
N GLY A 553 -29.62 12.95 -6.05
CA GLY A 553 -30.77 13.17 -5.15
C GLY A 553 -31.26 14.61 -5.11
N GLU A 554 -30.76 15.50 -5.98
CA GLU A 554 -31.38 16.81 -6.20
C GLU A 554 -32.76 16.63 -6.86
N TYR A 555 -33.75 17.45 -6.50
CA TYR A 555 -35.10 17.37 -7.08
C TYR A 555 -35.10 17.85 -8.55
N GLY A 556 -36.05 17.33 -9.34
CA GLY A 556 -36.26 17.76 -10.74
C GLY A 556 -35.44 16.99 -11.78
N TYR A 557 -34.76 15.91 -11.39
CA TYR A 557 -33.98 15.06 -12.29
C TYR A 557 -34.65 13.69 -12.50
N PRO A 558 -34.43 13.06 -13.68
CA PRO A 558 -35.02 11.76 -14.00
C PRO A 558 -34.48 10.63 -13.10
N PRO A 559 -35.21 9.51 -13.00
CA PRO A 559 -34.72 8.33 -12.31
C PRO A 559 -33.43 7.78 -12.93
N ILE A 560 -32.54 7.26 -12.08
CA ILE A 560 -31.30 6.61 -12.48
C ILE A 560 -31.51 5.10 -12.43
N VAL A 561 -31.35 4.46 -13.59
CA VAL A 561 -31.40 3.00 -13.73
C VAL A 561 -29.98 2.45 -13.71
N PHE A 562 -29.67 1.62 -12.71
CA PHE A 562 -28.38 0.98 -12.56
C PHE A 562 -28.36 -0.40 -13.25
N PRO A 563 -27.20 -0.83 -13.80
CA PRO A 563 -27.10 -2.11 -14.49
C PRO A 563 -27.22 -3.30 -13.53
N SER A 564 -27.81 -4.40 -14.01
CA SER A 564 -28.11 -5.57 -13.17
C SER A 564 -26.88 -6.36 -12.71
N GLY A 565 -25.77 -6.24 -13.44
CA GLY A 565 -24.47 -6.83 -13.10
C GLY A 565 -23.68 -6.06 -12.05
N LEU A 566 -24.11 -4.86 -11.64
CA LEU A 566 -23.38 -4.00 -10.72
C LEU A 566 -23.21 -4.67 -9.35
N LYS A 567 -21.96 -4.74 -8.85
CA LYS A 567 -21.62 -5.34 -7.55
C LYS A 567 -21.29 -4.30 -6.48
N ILE A 568 -20.69 -3.17 -6.87
CA ILE A 568 -20.30 -2.09 -5.96
C ILE A 568 -20.87 -0.78 -6.45
N LEU A 569 -21.64 -0.11 -5.58
CA LEU A 569 -22.20 1.21 -5.84
C LEU A 569 -21.85 2.18 -4.70
N GLY A 570 -21.08 3.21 -5.05
CA GLY A 570 -20.73 4.32 -4.17
C GLY A 570 -21.63 5.52 -4.42
N LEU A 571 -22.38 5.95 -3.40
CA LEU A 571 -23.29 7.11 -3.42
C LEU A 571 -23.12 7.98 -2.18
N SER A 572 -22.02 7.83 -1.44
CA SER A 572 -21.79 8.58 -0.21
C SER A 572 -21.60 10.07 -0.50
N ARG A 573 -21.86 10.95 0.48
CA ARG A 573 -21.65 12.41 0.35
C ARG A 573 -22.42 13.02 -0.83
N ASN A 574 -23.65 12.56 -1.05
CA ASN A 574 -24.58 13.17 -2.01
C ASN A 574 -25.67 13.95 -1.24
N VAL A 575 -26.77 14.30 -1.92
CA VAL A 575 -27.90 15.01 -1.31
C VAL A 575 -29.17 14.15 -1.26
N ILE A 576 -29.00 12.82 -1.24
CA ILE A 576 -30.10 11.85 -1.29
C ILE A 576 -30.94 11.95 -0.01
N THR A 577 -32.22 12.28 -0.19
CA THR A 577 -33.28 12.20 0.81
C THR A 577 -34.09 10.92 0.63
N THR A 578 -34.87 10.54 1.64
CA THR A 578 -35.80 9.40 1.56
C THR A 578 -36.74 9.51 0.36
N ASP A 579 -37.26 10.71 0.07
CA ASP A 579 -38.16 10.93 -1.07
C ASP A 579 -37.47 10.79 -2.42
N THR A 580 -36.21 11.21 -2.52
CA THR A 580 -35.44 11.15 -3.77
C THR A 580 -34.82 9.77 -4.01
N MET A 581 -34.73 8.93 -2.98
CA MET A 581 -34.24 7.57 -3.06
C MET A 581 -35.08 6.71 -4.01
N LYS A 582 -36.39 6.98 -4.15
CA LYS A 582 -37.25 6.28 -5.13
C LYS A 582 -36.85 6.52 -6.58
N ASN A 583 -36.10 7.59 -6.85
CA ASN A 583 -35.57 7.89 -8.19
C ASN A 583 -34.28 7.10 -8.46
N LEU A 584 -33.78 6.34 -7.49
CA LEU A 584 -32.67 5.41 -7.67
C LEU A 584 -33.29 4.03 -7.88
N GLU A 585 -33.44 3.60 -9.13
CA GLU A 585 -34.16 2.38 -9.54
C GLU A 585 -33.34 1.12 -9.20
N PHE A 586 -33.20 0.88 -7.90
CA PHE A 586 -32.46 -0.23 -7.31
C PHE A 586 -33.08 -1.60 -7.62
N SER A 587 -34.35 -1.64 -8.06
CA SER A 587 -35.08 -2.85 -8.44
C SER A 587 -34.34 -3.70 -9.48
N TYR A 588 -33.53 -3.08 -10.34
CA TYR A 588 -32.75 -3.76 -11.36
C TYR A 588 -31.38 -4.27 -10.88
N CYS A 589 -30.91 -3.88 -9.69
CA CYS A 589 -29.58 -4.18 -9.13
C CYS A 589 -29.46 -5.61 -8.57
N LEU A 590 -29.70 -6.62 -9.40
CA LEU A 590 -29.79 -8.02 -8.95
C LEU A 590 -28.48 -8.58 -8.38
N SER A 591 -27.33 -8.02 -8.74
CA SER A 591 -26.00 -8.49 -8.32
C SER A 591 -25.31 -7.61 -7.27
N LEU A 592 -25.98 -6.57 -6.76
CA LEU A 592 -25.35 -5.57 -5.89
C LEU A 592 -24.95 -6.16 -4.53
N ILE A 593 -23.65 -6.13 -4.22
CA ILE A 593 -23.09 -6.68 -2.99
C ILE A 593 -22.86 -5.57 -1.97
N THR A 594 -22.31 -4.44 -2.41
CA THR A 594 -21.95 -3.32 -1.53
C THR A 594 -22.65 -2.05 -1.99
N LEU A 595 -23.43 -1.46 -1.10
CA LEU A 595 -24.08 -0.17 -1.30
C LEU A 595 -23.57 0.82 -0.25
N MET A 596 -22.96 1.91 -0.70
CA MET A 596 -22.43 2.97 0.16
C MET A 596 -23.28 4.23 -0.01
N MET A 597 -23.97 4.64 1.06
CA MET A 597 -24.87 5.82 1.07
C MET A 597 -24.62 6.70 2.30
N SER A 598 -23.41 6.64 2.86
CA SER A 598 -23.03 7.44 4.03
C SER A 598 -23.04 8.94 3.72
N PHE A 599 -23.18 9.81 4.73
CA PHE A 599 -23.13 11.27 4.52
C PHE A 599 -24.18 11.79 3.52
N ASN A 600 -25.40 11.28 3.57
CA ASN A 600 -26.55 11.77 2.80
C ASN A 600 -27.57 12.45 3.73
N LYS A 601 -28.81 12.62 3.28
CA LYS A 601 -29.89 13.31 4.00
C LYS A 601 -31.09 12.41 4.27
N LEU A 602 -30.89 11.08 4.34
CA LEU A 602 -31.95 10.13 4.63
C LEU A 602 -32.49 10.33 6.04
N ASP A 603 -33.81 10.45 6.21
CA ASP A 603 -34.48 10.51 7.51
C ASP A 603 -35.20 9.19 7.87
N LYS A 604 -35.50 8.37 6.85
CA LYS A 604 -36.05 7.02 7.00
C LYS A 604 -35.38 6.07 6.00
N VAL A 605 -35.43 4.78 6.29
CA VAL A 605 -34.98 3.72 5.38
C VAL A 605 -36.14 2.78 5.10
N TYR A 606 -36.52 2.67 3.83
CA TYR A 606 -37.49 1.69 3.36
C TYR A 606 -36.73 0.45 2.87
N THR A 607 -36.82 -0.65 3.61
CA THR A 607 -36.00 -1.86 3.38
C THR A 607 -36.27 -2.54 2.03
N ASP A 608 -37.49 -2.39 1.51
CA ASP A 608 -37.93 -2.86 0.18
C ASP A 608 -37.28 -2.10 -0.98
N THR A 609 -36.81 -0.86 -0.75
CA THR A 609 -36.04 -0.10 -1.74
C THR A 609 -34.57 -0.54 -1.84
N ILE A 610 -34.08 -1.32 -0.87
CA ILE A 610 -32.71 -1.84 -0.88
C ILE A 610 -32.67 -3.17 -1.64
N PRO A 611 -31.76 -3.37 -2.62
CA PRO A 611 -31.67 -4.64 -3.34
C PRO A 611 -31.42 -5.82 -2.40
N VAL A 612 -32.17 -6.91 -2.60
CA VAL A 612 -32.09 -8.14 -1.78
C VAL A 612 -30.70 -8.81 -1.81
N SER A 613 -29.92 -8.53 -2.85
CA SER A 613 -28.55 -9.01 -3.05
C SER A 613 -27.52 -8.37 -2.12
N VAL A 614 -27.83 -7.19 -1.54
CA VAL A 614 -26.89 -6.40 -0.75
C VAL A 614 -26.44 -7.16 0.49
N ARG A 615 -25.12 -7.29 0.63
CA ARG A 615 -24.46 -7.93 1.78
C ARG A 615 -23.83 -6.92 2.72
N THR A 616 -23.41 -5.77 2.19
CA THR A 616 -22.81 -4.69 2.97
C THR A 616 -23.51 -3.38 2.66
N LEU A 617 -24.10 -2.77 3.68
CA LEU A 617 -24.83 -1.52 3.58
C LEU A 617 -24.23 -0.47 4.51
N TYR A 618 -23.81 0.65 3.94
CA TYR A 618 -23.33 1.82 4.69
C TYR A 618 -24.33 2.97 4.60
N LEU A 619 -24.83 3.40 5.76
CA LEU A 619 -25.82 4.45 5.94
C LEU A 619 -25.42 5.42 7.07
N ASN A 620 -24.18 5.37 7.54
CA ASN A 620 -23.70 6.24 8.61
C ASN A 620 -23.72 7.72 8.21
N ASN A 621 -23.78 8.62 9.19
CA ASN A 621 -23.82 10.07 8.95
C ASN A 621 -25.02 10.48 8.07
N ASN A 622 -26.22 10.03 8.41
CA ASN A 622 -27.48 10.50 7.80
C ASN A 622 -28.35 11.14 8.90
N ASN A 623 -29.65 11.32 8.64
CA ASN A 623 -30.64 11.79 9.62
C ASN A 623 -31.62 10.67 10.02
N ILE A 624 -31.25 9.40 9.85
CA ILE A 624 -32.17 8.27 9.93
C ILE A 624 -32.72 8.15 11.35
N SER A 625 -34.04 8.26 11.48
CA SER A 625 -34.77 8.12 12.74
C SER A 625 -35.64 6.86 12.80
N SER A 626 -35.89 6.23 11.65
CA SER A 626 -36.67 5.01 11.57
C SER A 626 -36.31 4.15 10.36
N ILE A 627 -36.46 2.84 10.52
CA ILE A 627 -36.37 1.85 9.46
C ILE A 627 -37.74 1.20 9.30
N ILE A 628 -38.25 1.12 8.07
CA ILE A 628 -39.58 0.62 7.71
C ILE A 628 -39.42 -0.69 6.95
N GLY A 629 -40.08 -1.74 7.45
CA GLY A 629 -39.96 -3.12 6.98
C GLY A 629 -38.86 -3.89 7.71
N ASP A 630 -38.30 -4.92 7.07
CA ASP A 630 -37.24 -5.74 7.64
C ASP A 630 -36.21 -6.19 6.58
N PHE A 631 -35.02 -6.56 7.03
CA PHE A 631 -33.93 -7.05 6.21
C PHE A 631 -33.87 -8.59 6.15
N LYS A 632 -34.97 -9.32 6.43
CA LYS A 632 -34.93 -10.80 6.47
C LYS A 632 -34.72 -11.42 5.10
N CYS A 633 -35.27 -10.78 4.07
CA CYS A 633 -35.14 -11.24 2.68
C CYS A 633 -33.78 -10.88 2.07
N HIS A 634 -32.98 -10.07 2.74
CA HIS A 634 -31.65 -9.66 2.29
C HIS A 634 -30.57 -10.61 2.78
N LYS A 635 -29.51 -10.80 1.99
CA LYS A 635 -28.29 -11.51 2.40
C LYS A 635 -27.33 -10.62 3.19
N LEU A 636 -27.88 -9.74 4.04
CA LEU A 636 -27.17 -8.64 4.67
C LEU A 636 -26.25 -9.16 5.78
N GLY A 637 -24.94 -9.15 5.54
CA GLY A 637 -23.92 -9.53 6.52
C GLY A 637 -23.43 -8.36 7.37
N LYS A 638 -23.45 -7.14 6.83
CA LYS A 638 -22.95 -5.96 7.51
C LYS A 638 -23.85 -4.74 7.29
N LEU A 639 -24.26 -4.13 8.40
CA LEU A 639 -25.03 -2.89 8.42
C LEU A 639 -24.30 -1.82 9.25
N VAL A 640 -24.09 -0.65 8.64
CA VAL A 640 -23.47 0.50 9.31
C VAL A 640 -24.43 1.68 9.32
N LEU A 641 -24.91 2.04 10.50
CA LEU A 641 -25.89 3.09 10.79
C LEU A 641 -25.35 4.11 11.80
N SER A 642 -24.04 4.13 12.08
CA SER A 642 -23.47 5.04 13.07
C SER A 642 -23.73 6.52 12.72
N GLU A 643 -23.77 7.40 13.72
CA GLU A 643 -24.01 8.84 13.51
C GLU A 643 -25.33 9.09 12.76
N ASN A 644 -26.45 8.65 13.35
CA ASN A 644 -27.83 8.86 12.90
C ASN A 644 -28.71 9.27 14.10
N LYS A 645 -30.03 9.18 13.98
CA LYS A 645 -31.01 9.62 15.00
C LYS A 645 -31.92 8.47 15.46
N LEU A 646 -31.37 7.26 15.63
CA LEU A 646 -32.13 6.05 15.97
C LEU A 646 -32.51 5.94 17.46
N ASN A 647 -32.38 7.01 18.24
CA ASN A 647 -32.79 7.02 19.65
C ASN A 647 -34.27 6.63 19.79
N LYS A 648 -34.59 5.72 20.72
CA LYS A 648 -35.94 5.18 20.95
C LYS A 648 -36.54 4.34 19.82
N TYR A 649 -35.89 4.23 18.66
CA TYR A 649 -36.37 3.38 17.57
C TYR A 649 -36.38 1.90 18.02
N PHE A 650 -35.28 1.45 18.64
CA PHE A 650 -35.13 0.07 19.09
C PHE A 650 -35.90 -0.24 20.39
N HIS A 651 -36.35 0.79 21.11
CA HIS A 651 -37.22 0.61 22.26
C HIS A 651 -38.60 0.08 21.85
N ASN A 652 -39.11 0.57 20.71
CA ASN A 652 -40.50 0.36 20.28
C ASN A 652 -40.65 -0.72 19.20
N PHE A 653 -39.58 -1.20 18.58
CA PHE A 653 -39.69 -2.20 17.50
C PHE A 653 -39.97 -3.61 18.05
N LYS A 654 -40.81 -4.36 17.34
CA LYS A 654 -41.33 -5.68 17.78
C LYS A 654 -40.38 -6.86 17.51
N GLY A 655 -39.11 -6.58 17.19
CA GLY A 655 -38.12 -7.58 16.78
C GLY A 655 -38.29 -8.04 15.32
N GLY A 656 -37.34 -8.83 14.84
CA GLY A 656 -37.36 -9.36 13.48
C GLY A 656 -37.00 -8.32 12.42
N LEU A 657 -36.02 -7.47 12.71
CA LEU A 657 -35.44 -6.54 11.75
C LEU A 657 -34.38 -7.22 10.87
N PHE A 658 -33.63 -8.19 11.39
CA PHE A 658 -32.48 -8.78 10.67
C PHE A 658 -32.71 -10.23 10.19
N GLY A 659 -32.13 -10.59 9.04
CA GLY A 659 -31.96 -11.98 8.58
C GLY A 659 -30.86 -12.74 9.33
N ASN A 660 -30.68 -14.03 9.03
CA ASN A 660 -29.70 -14.90 9.71
C ASN A 660 -28.24 -14.65 9.30
N ASP A 661 -28.01 -14.00 8.16
CA ASP A 661 -26.67 -13.71 7.63
C ASP A 661 -25.99 -12.53 8.34
N ILE A 662 -26.72 -11.76 9.15
CA ILE A 662 -26.17 -10.57 9.81
C ILE A 662 -25.02 -10.95 10.76
N CYS A 663 -23.87 -10.34 10.53
CA CYS A 663 -22.64 -10.58 11.27
C CYS A 663 -22.21 -9.33 12.06
N LEU A 664 -22.38 -8.14 11.48
CA LEU A 664 -21.97 -6.88 12.08
C LEU A 664 -23.07 -5.82 11.97
N VAL A 665 -23.40 -5.21 13.10
CA VAL A 665 -24.25 -4.02 13.19
C VAL A 665 -23.49 -2.90 13.91
N ASP A 666 -23.40 -1.74 13.27
CA ASP A 666 -22.79 -0.52 13.83
C ASP A 666 -23.86 0.55 13.98
N VAL A 667 -24.26 0.86 15.21
CA VAL A 667 -25.26 1.89 15.56
C VAL A 667 -24.68 2.91 16.53
N ASP A 668 -23.36 3.00 16.60
CA ASP A 668 -22.64 3.95 17.46
C ASP A 668 -23.07 5.41 17.16
N GLN A 669 -23.02 6.28 18.16
CA GLN A 669 -23.39 7.69 18.06
C GLN A 669 -24.81 7.93 17.49
N ASN A 670 -25.80 7.15 17.93
CA ASN A 670 -27.21 7.37 17.58
C ASN A 670 -28.02 7.98 18.73
N GLY A 671 -27.40 8.15 19.91
CA GLY A 671 -28.08 8.57 21.13
C GLY A 671 -28.98 7.47 21.69
N LEU A 672 -28.60 6.21 21.49
CA LEU A 672 -29.35 5.08 22.04
C LEU A 672 -29.33 5.12 23.57
N VAL A 673 -30.42 4.67 24.17
CA VAL A 673 -30.52 4.46 25.62
C VAL A 673 -30.44 2.96 25.95
N GLU A 674 -30.32 2.62 27.23
CA GLU A 674 -30.19 1.23 27.69
C GLU A 674 -31.31 0.31 27.17
N SER A 675 -32.53 0.84 27.09
CA SER A 675 -33.69 0.07 26.63
C SER A 675 -33.63 -0.26 25.13
N ASP A 676 -33.08 0.64 24.30
CA ASP A 676 -32.77 0.41 22.88
C ASP A 676 -31.73 -0.72 22.77
N PHE A 677 -30.62 -0.58 23.51
CA PHE A 677 -29.53 -1.56 23.52
C PHE A 677 -29.98 -2.96 23.93
N ARG A 678 -30.80 -3.06 24.98
CA ARG A 678 -31.31 -4.35 25.46
C ARG A 678 -32.15 -5.06 24.41
N ARG A 679 -33.05 -4.35 23.72
CA ARG A 679 -33.91 -4.93 22.67
C ARG A 679 -33.12 -5.33 21.44
N LEU A 680 -32.22 -4.46 20.98
CA LEU A 680 -31.34 -4.77 19.86
C LEU A 680 -30.43 -5.97 20.16
N SER A 681 -29.86 -6.04 21.37
CA SER A 681 -29.02 -7.16 21.82
C SER A 681 -29.80 -8.47 21.89
N ILE A 682 -31.03 -8.46 22.43
CA ILE A 682 -31.88 -9.66 22.46
C ILE A 682 -32.17 -10.16 21.05
N GLU A 683 -32.47 -9.29 20.10
CA GLU A 683 -32.72 -9.71 18.73
C GLU A 683 -31.47 -10.31 18.07
N LEU A 684 -30.33 -9.62 18.15
CA LEU A 684 -29.08 -10.04 17.53
C LEU A 684 -28.51 -11.31 18.18
N SER A 685 -28.81 -11.56 19.46
CA SER A 685 -28.45 -12.82 20.15
C SER A 685 -29.03 -14.08 19.51
N LYS A 686 -30.16 -13.93 18.80
CA LYS A 686 -30.86 -15.03 18.13
C LYS A 686 -30.30 -15.32 16.73
N LYS A 687 -29.36 -14.50 16.24
CA LYS A 687 -28.82 -14.61 14.88
C LYS A 687 -27.58 -15.49 14.89
N PRO A 688 -27.56 -16.60 14.13
CA PRO A 688 -26.51 -17.62 14.22
C PRO A 688 -25.13 -17.08 13.82
N ASN A 689 -25.08 -16.15 12.87
CA ASN A 689 -23.84 -15.60 12.31
C ASN A 689 -23.41 -14.28 12.96
N PHE A 690 -24.11 -13.80 14.00
CA PHE A 690 -23.82 -12.50 14.58
C PHE A 690 -22.53 -12.50 15.41
N VAL A 691 -21.64 -11.55 15.12
CA VAL A 691 -20.30 -11.46 15.73
C VAL A 691 -20.08 -10.13 16.44
N LYS A 692 -20.62 -9.01 15.92
CA LYS A 692 -20.22 -7.69 16.41
C LYS A 692 -21.36 -6.67 16.41
N LEU A 693 -21.65 -6.16 17.61
CA LEU A 693 -22.44 -4.94 17.82
C LEU A 693 -21.50 -3.81 18.19
N LYS A 694 -21.66 -2.63 17.57
CA LYS A 694 -21.05 -1.39 18.06
C LYS A 694 -22.16 -0.42 18.41
N VAL A 695 -22.03 0.16 19.59
CA VAL A 695 -22.96 1.05 20.26
C VAL A 695 -22.15 2.08 21.02
N GLU A 696 -22.84 3.04 21.63
CA GLU A 696 -22.31 4.11 22.45
C GLU A 696 -21.41 3.54 23.58
N PRO A 697 -20.24 4.16 23.85
CA PRO A 697 -19.33 3.71 24.90
C PRO A 697 -19.98 3.59 26.29
N ASP A 698 -20.89 4.51 26.63
CA ASP A 698 -21.52 4.58 27.96
C ASP A 698 -22.47 3.40 28.23
N LEU A 699 -23.05 2.82 27.17
CA LEU A 699 -23.89 1.62 27.25
C LEU A 699 -23.06 0.34 27.45
N ILE A 700 -21.74 0.43 27.24
CA ILE A 700 -20.79 -0.67 27.47
C ILE A 700 -20.22 -0.61 28.90
N SER A 701 -20.16 0.58 29.51
CA SER A 701 -19.60 0.83 30.84
C SER A 701 -20.62 0.75 31.99
N ASN A 702 -21.88 1.14 31.81
CA ASN A 702 -22.87 1.29 32.90
C ASN A 702 -23.76 0.06 33.19
N GLY A 703 -23.17 -1.13 33.43
CA GLY A 703 -23.87 -2.34 33.94
C GLY A 703 -24.35 -3.32 32.85
N ILE A 704 -24.40 -4.65 33.02
CA ILE A 704 -24.85 -5.42 34.19
C ILE A 704 -24.12 -6.79 34.31
N GLY A 705 -23.87 -7.21 35.55
CA GLY A 705 -23.53 -8.58 35.94
C GLY A 705 -24.79 -9.47 36.07
N SER A 706 -24.61 -10.78 35.93
CA SER A 706 -25.63 -11.85 36.00
C SER A 706 -26.58 -11.98 34.80
N SER A 707 -26.58 -13.22 34.26
CA SER A 707 -27.64 -13.97 33.56
C SER A 707 -28.74 -13.25 32.76
N ASP A 708 -28.99 -13.76 31.54
CA ASP A 708 -30.21 -13.61 30.72
C ASP A 708 -30.32 -12.50 29.65
N GLY A 709 -29.21 -12.02 29.10
CA GLY A 709 -29.33 -11.11 27.94
C GLY A 709 -28.15 -10.97 26.99
N ARG A 710 -27.06 -11.74 27.16
CA ARG A 710 -25.90 -11.60 26.27
C ARG A 710 -26.05 -12.49 25.02
N PRO A 711 -26.02 -11.94 23.79
CA PRO A 711 -25.54 -12.69 22.63
C PRO A 711 -24.24 -13.40 22.98
N ARG A 712 -24.13 -14.70 22.71
CA ARG A 712 -22.96 -15.54 23.04
C ARG A 712 -21.61 -15.08 22.44
N LYS A 713 -21.54 -13.96 21.72
CA LYS A 713 -20.32 -13.42 21.08
C LYS A 713 -20.15 -11.89 21.16
N ILE A 714 -20.56 -11.21 22.25
CA ILE A 714 -20.13 -9.80 22.45
C ILE A 714 -18.69 -9.79 23.00
N ARG A 715 -17.69 -9.55 22.14
CA ARG A 715 -16.31 -9.25 22.60
C ARG A 715 -16.21 -7.77 22.98
N ARG A 716 -16.05 -7.49 24.27
CA ARG A 716 -15.54 -6.21 24.81
C ARG A 716 -14.10 -6.01 24.32
N LEU A 717 -13.79 -4.87 23.72
CA LEU A 717 -12.43 -4.34 23.62
C LEU A 717 -12.49 -2.83 23.83
N THR A 718 -11.88 -2.40 24.94
CA THR A 718 -11.44 -1.03 25.28
C THR A 718 -10.47 -0.49 24.25
#